data_AF-A0AAE0YTR3-F1
#
_entry.id   AF-A0AAE0YTR3-F1
#
_cell.length_a   1.000
_cell.length_b   1.000
_cell.length_c   1.000
_cell.angle_alpha   90.00
_cell.angle_beta   90.00
_cell.angle_gamma   90.00
#
_symmetry.space_group_name_H-M   'P 1'
#
loop_
_entity.id
_entity.type
_entity.pdbx_description
1 polymer ?
#
loop_
_entity_poly.entity_id
_entity_poly.type
_entity_poly.pdbx_seq_one_letter_code
_entity_poly.pdbx_strand_id
1 'polypeptide(L)'
;MEAVSNINASMECTFCHLPLNDPKILCCTRICKTCLQTHIEATVKDDYIACLVCENPIKIPDPYRPRDEWASQYTSDTFLDRMIKAGEQLENTHNCFVCESSRGAVTVPTQYCFNCDTYYCDGCNELHLQLRGLQGHTIVSIKNLTTKDLMTRRVLYCPKHKDKLLDTYCRDPSAGKLALITPGPLSTRTPEKEPPAGSVRQTSSLEPSHVTCSVCAQELHKGMKTQSVSKASKEINQRLKKVRSKVAAVIDTQEQRSSVLKEKCTRVASQKDTKISEIEAAFAKIQAALEERKRFLLDLVTESSAQNDKDLEHLSSRSNSYLTALKDIRSLLSWLDDCGTDVDLASSGDVIAAQFYNLYHMSTDPASHDMSVLRSNIHIQESVVNTFIQLVNMIGSDPEGHVVAFKTKERTLKMPDDMYEPYIKDILLLEDGTLIATDNKNKSLKMAGVSELGDPTLVRLHLKSEPWGVAKLQVNVIAVTGHQCVYIVTKTEELHLQSTVRTRKDYWSVTALSSINLALSCKFPPSIDVIDITGRKLRTIDTDGSGQPLFKVPQYVSSLYDKILVSDREARTLTCLDQHGGPVFTFSSSSEQELTEPKSVCASKNGRVFLVEGEEVWLLTAEGKLVNKLIREIGGARAVTEENGTLCVAVDGRDVAYYKVIDMNSV
;
A
#
# COMPACT_ATOMS: atom_id res chain seq x y z
N MET A 1 -10.97 -21.57 -50.02
CA MET A 1 -10.60 -20.19 -49.64
C MET A 1 -9.79 -20.14 -48.34
N GLU A 2 -10.03 -20.99 -47.33
CA GLU A 2 -9.24 -21.02 -46.07
C GLU A 2 -7.75 -21.38 -46.20
N ALA A 3 -7.35 -22.17 -47.21
CA ALA A 3 -5.93 -22.52 -47.42
C ALA A 3 -5.08 -21.37 -48.00
N VAL A 4 -5.71 -20.37 -48.63
CA VAL A 4 -5.01 -19.21 -49.23
C VAL A 4 -4.90 -18.07 -48.20
N SER A 5 -5.92 -17.88 -47.35
CA SER A 5 -5.88 -16.88 -46.27
C SER A 5 -4.80 -17.15 -45.22
N ASN A 6 -4.50 -18.42 -44.92
CA ASN A 6 -3.41 -18.80 -43.99
C ASN A 6 -1.99 -18.64 -44.58
N ILE A 7 -1.85 -18.58 -45.89
CA ILE A 7 -0.55 -18.34 -46.55
C ILE A 7 -0.19 -16.85 -46.46
N ASN A 8 -1.17 -15.95 -46.55
CA ASN A 8 -0.97 -14.50 -46.55
C ASN A 8 -0.36 -13.96 -45.24
N ALA A 9 -0.80 -14.42 -44.07
CA ALA A 9 -0.22 -13.99 -42.78
C ALA A 9 1.25 -14.42 -42.59
N SER A 10 1.70 -15.47 -43.30
CA SER A 10 3.09 -15.94 -43.28
C SER A 10 3.99 -15.21 -44.29
N MET A 11 3.42 -14.29 -45.09
CA MET A 11 4.10 -13.50 -46.11
C MET A 11 4.20 -12.01 -45.74
N GLU A 12 3.77 -11.64 -44.53
CA GLU A 12 3.88 -10.28 -44.02
C GLU A 12 5.20 -10.04 -43.29
N CYS A 13 5.71 -8.82 -43.39
CA CYS A 13 6.89 -8.37 -42.69
C CYS A 13 6.59 -8.16 -41.20
N THR A 14 7.41 -8.73 -40.31
CA THR A 14 7.23 -8.55 -38.84
C THR A 14 7.42 -7.10 -38.37
N PHE A 15 8.02 -6.25 -39.21
CA PHE A 15 8.31 -4.86 -38.87
C PHE A 15 7.25 -3.88 -39.42
N CYS A 16 6.89 -3.98 -40.70
CA CYS A 16 5.92 -3.07 -41.31
C CYS A 16 4.51 -3.65 -41.47
N HIS A 17 4.31 -4.95 -41.21
CA HIS A 17 3.04 -5.66 -41.36
C HIS A 17 2.43 -5.58 -42.79
N LEU A 18 3.28 -5.31 -43.79
CA LEU A 18 2.94 -5.34 -45.22
C LEU A 18 3.55 -6.58 -45.89
N PRO A 19 3.10 -6.96 -47.10
CA PRO A 19 3.72 -8.03 -47.87
C PRO A 19 5.24 -7.88 -47.98
N LEU A 20 5.96 -8.98 -47.76
CA LEU A 20 7.43 -8.99 -47.77
C LEU A 20 7.98 -8.56 -49.14
N ASN A 21 8.88 -7.59 -49.15
CA ASN A 21 9.63 -7.16 -50.32
C ASN A 21 11.14 -7.38 -50.07
N ASP A 22 11.79 -8.14 -50.95
CA ASP A 22 13.15 -8.67 -50.75
C ASP A 22 13.35 -9.24 -49.33
N PRO A 23 12.65 -10.34 -48.99
CA PRO A 23 12.63 -10.88 -47.63
C PRO A 23 14.03 -11.34 -47.19
N LYS A 24 14.51 -10.76 -46.10
CA LYS A 24 15.74 -11.17 -45.39
C LYS A 24 15.41 -12.07 -44.20
N ILE A 25 16.24 -13.08 -43.98
CA ILE A 25 16.11 -14.00 -42.84
C ILE A 25 16.89 -13.41 -41.64
N LEU A 26 16.17 -13.09 -40.56
CA LEU A 26 16.74 -12.53 -39.33
C LEU A 26 16.41 -13.43 -38.12
N CYS A 27 17.33 -14.34 -37.79
CA CYS A 27 17.24 -15.27 -36.65
C CYS A 27 15.92 -16.07 -36.60
N CYS A 28 14.89 -15.54 -35.92
CA CYS A 28 13.58 -16.18 -35.77
C CYS A 28 12.53 -15.70 -36.79
N THR A 29 12.78 -14.63 -37.54
CA THR A 29 11.74 -14.02 -38.40
C THR A 29 12.22 -13.64 -39.81
N ARG A 30 11.27 -13.28 -40.68
CA ARG A 30 11.52 -12.64 -41.97
C ARG A 30 11.11 -11.17 -41.93
N ILE A 31 11.91 -10.35 -42.59
CA ILE A 31 11.76 -8.89 -42.61
C ILE A 31 12.15 -8.36 -43.99
N CYS A 32 11.47 -7.34 -44.50
CA CYS A 32 11.87 -6.70 -45.76
C CYS A 32 13.29 -6.15 -45.65
N LYS A 33 14.09 -6.19 -46.72
CA LYS A 33 15.45 -5.62 -46.71
C LYS A 33 15.49 -4.18 -46.20
N THR A 34 14.56 -3.33 -46.65
CA THR A 34 14.47 -1.93 -46.22
C THR A 34 14.10 -1.81 -44.74
N CYS A 35 13.14 -2.60 -44.26
CA CYS A 35 12.77 -2.63 -42.84
C CYS A 35 13.90 -3.14 -41.95
N LEU A 36 14.68 -4.12 -42.42
CA LEU A 36 15.87 -4.59 -41.72
C LEU A 36 16.92 -3.47 -41.63
N GLN A 37 17.12 -2.72 -42.72
CA GLN A 37 18.02 -1.57 -42.72
C GLN A 37 17.59 -0.53 -41.68
N THR A 38 16.29 -0.19 -41.63
CA THR A 38 15.73 0.71 -40.60
C THR A 38 15.92 0.17 -39.18
N HIS A 39 15.66 -1.12 -38.95
CA HIS A 39 15.85 -1.75 -37.64
C HIS A 39 17.32 -1.73 -37.20
N ILE A 40 18.23 -2.01 -38.12
CA ILE A 40 19.68 -1.92 -37.91
C ILE A 40 20.06 -0.50 -37.48
N GLU A 41 19.62 0.51 -38.24
CA GLU A 41 19.94 1.91 -37.95
C GLU A 41 19.42 2.37 -36.59
N ALA A 42 18.25 1.88 -36.19
CA ALA A 42 17.62 2.23 -34.92
C ALA A 42 18.22 1.52 -33.69
N THR A 43 18.72 0.29 -33.86
CA THR A 43 19.02 -0.59 -32.71
C THR A 43 20.47 -1.06 -32.62
N VAL A 44 21.31 -0.79 -33.61
CA VAL A 44 22.69 -1.28 -33.61
C VAL A 44 23.50 -0.75 -32.44
N LYS A 45 24.16 -1.67 -31.73
CA LYS A 45 25.13 -1.36 -30.68
C LYS A 45 26.30 -2.35 -30.75
N ASP A 46 27.52 -1.83 -30.82
CA ASP A 46 28.76 -2.63 -30.85
C ASP A 46 28.77 -3.73 -31.95
N ASP A 47 28.25 -3.41 -33.14
CA ASP A 47 28.06 -4.32 -34.29
C ASP A 47 26.99 -5.43 -34.11
N TYR A 48 26.12 -5.31 -33.11
CA TYR A 48 25.00 -6.22 -32.86
C TYR A 48 23.64 -5.51 -32.97
N ILE A 49 22.62 -6.28 -33.37
CA ILE A 49 21.20 -5.90 -33.33
C ILE A 49 20.39 -6.96 -32.58
N ALA A 50 19.23 -6.61 -32.03
CA ALA A 50 18.36 -7.56 -31.35
C ALA A 50 17.37 -8.23 -32.32
N CYS A 51 17.05 -9.51 -32.09
CA CYS A 51 15.95 -10.18 -32.80
C CYS A 51 14.59 -9.66 -32.33
N LEU A 52 13.68 -9.34 -33.27
CA LEU A 52 12.32 -8.86 -32.98
C LEU A 52 11.40 -9.86 -32.27
N VAL A 53 11.80 -11.14 -32.19
CA VAL A 53 10.96 -12.21 -31.61
C VAL A 53 11.55 -12.75 -30.32
N CYS A 54 12.86 -12.97 -30.27
CA CYS A 54 13.52 -13.60 -29.13
C CYS A 54 14.51 -12.70 -28.41
N GLU A 55 14.68 -11.45 -28.86
CA GLU A 55 15.59 -10.43 -28.31
C GLU A 55 17.09 -10.82 -28.28
N ASN A 56 17.44 -12.00 -28.80
CA ASN A 56 18.83 -12.43 -28.86
C ASN A 56 19.68 -11.49 -29.71
N PRO A 57 20.93 -11.20 -29.30
CA PRO A 57 21.84 -10.37 -30.08
C PRO A 57 22.31 -11.11 -31.34
N ILE A 58 22.31 -10.41 -32.47
CA ILE A 58 22.70 -10.88 -33.79
C ILE A 58 23.83 -10.00 -34.30
N LYS A 59 24.98 -10.61 -34.59
CA LYS A 59 26.14 -9.90 -35.11
C LYS A 59 25.94 -9.56 -36.60
N ILE A 60 26.30 -8.34 -37.00
CA ILE A 60 26.35 -7.95 -38.41
C ILE A 60 27.43 -8.79 -39.13
N PRO A 61 27.15 -9.37 -40.32
CA PRO A 61 28.08 -10.29 -40.99
C PRO A 61 29.47 -9.68 -41.27
N ASP A 62 29.51 -8.49 -41.88
CA ASP A 62 30.70 -7.71 -42.17
C ASP A 62 30.45 -6.23 -41.80
N PRO A 63 30.79 -5.82 -40.56
CA PRO A 63 30.54 -4.46 -40.08
C PRO A 63 31.45 -3.41 -40.73
N TYR A 64 32.48 -3.82 -41.48
CA TYR A 64 33.41 -2.90 -42.15
C TYR A 64 32.87 -2.35 -43.47
N ARG A 65 31.75 -2.88 -43.99
CA ARG A 65 31.05 -2.33 -45.16
C ARG A 65 30.29 -1.05 -44.82
N PRO A 66 29.95 -0.21 -45.81
CA PRO A 66 29.05 0.91 -45.61
C PRO A 66 27.74 0.48 -44.94
N ARG A 67 27.26 1.29 -43.98
CA ARG A 67 26.12 0.94 -43.11
C ARG A 67 24.83 0.71 -43.89
N ASP A 68 24.62 1.45 -44.97
CA ASP A 68 23.49 1.34 -45.90
C ASP A 68 23.48 0.00 -46.69
N GLU A 69 24.60 -0.73 -46.70
CA GLU A 69 24.69 -2.05 -47.31
C GLU A 69 24.51 -3.20 -46.31
N TRP A 70 24.43 -2.93 -45.00
CA TRP A 70 24.41 -3.98 -43.97
C TRP A 70 23.21 -4.93 -44.11
N ALA A 71 22.00 -4.42 -44.38
CA ALA A 71 20.84 -5.28 -44.61
C ALA A 71 20.98 -6.19 -45.83
N SER A 72 21.76 -5.77 -46.85
CA SER A 72 21.99 -6.57 -48.06
C SER A 72 22.79 -7.85 -47.78
N GLN A 73 23.60 -7.86 -46.72
CA GLN A 73 24.49 -8.96 -46.35
C GLN A 73 23.75 -10.17 -45.77
N TYR A 74 22.52 -9.97 -45.29
CA TYR A 74 21.69 -11.05 -44.78
C TYR A 74 21.14 -11.90 -45.93
N THR A 75 21.05 -13.22 -45.71
CA THR A 75 20.50 -14.17 -46.68
C THR A 75 19.06 -13.80 -47.04
N SER A 76 18.79 -13.69 -48.35
CA SER A 76 17.42 -13.52 -48.85
C SER A 76 16.69 -14.86 -48.86
N ASP A 77 15.43 -14.89 -48.43
CA ASP A 77 14.56 -16.07 -48.52
C ASP A 77 14.02 -16.22 -49.95
N THR A 78 14.85 -16.81 -50.82
CA THR A 78 14.53 -17.00 -52.25
C THR A 78 13.33 -17.91 -52.50
N PHE A 79 12.90 -18.70 -51.51
CA PHE A 79 11.68 -19.47 -51.61
C PHE A 79 10.46 -18.57 -51.38
N LEU A 80 10.46 -17.76 -50.32
CA LEU A 80 9.39 -16.79 -50.07
C LEU A 80 9.29 -15.75 -51.18
N ASP A 81 10.40 -15.18 -51.63
CA ASP A 81 10.42 -14.20 -52.73
C ASP A 81 9.76 -14.77 -54.01
N ARG A 82 10.10 -16.02 -54.38
CA ARG A 82 9.46 -16.68 -55.52
C ARG A 82 7.97 -16.95 -55.29
N MET A 83 7.59 -17.29 -54.06
CA MET A 83 6.21 -17.58 -53.72
C MET A 83 5.34 -16.31 -53.75
N ILE A 84 5.89 -15.18 -53.28
CA ILE A 84 5.26 -13.86 -53.35
C ILE A 84 5.09 -13.44 -54.82
N LYS A 85 6.16 -13.51 -55.61
CA LYS A 85 6.12 -13.22 -57.06
C LYS A 85 5.14 -14.12 -57.81
N ALA A 86 5.06 -15.39 -57.46
CA ALA A 86 4.08 -16.31 -58.05
C ALA A 86 2.63 -15.95 -57.66
N GLY A 87 2.41 -15.40 -56.46
CA GLY A 87 1.12 -14.83 -56.05
C GLY A 87 0.77 -13.58 -56.85
N GLU A 88 1.69 -12.61 -56.93
CA GLU A 88 1.55 -11.40 -57.75
C GLU A 88 1.27 -11.74 -59.22
N GLN A 89 1.95 -12.74 -59.78
CA GLN A 89 1.73 -13.22 -61.14
C GLN A 89 0.33 -13.79 -61.39
N LEU A 90 -0.37 -14.26 -60.36
CA LEU A 90 -1.74 -14.77 -60.48
C LEU A 90 -2.79 -13.68 -60.25
N GLU A 91 -2.49 -12.69 -59.42
CA GLU A 91 -3.40 -11.58 -59.10
C GLU A 91 -3.35 -10.45 -60.15
N ASN A 92 -2.19 -10.22 -60.77
CA ASN A 92 -2.01 -9.16 -61.75
C ASN A 92 -2.72 -9.45 -63.07
N THR A 93 -3.27 -8.40 -63.69
CA THR A 93 -3.79 -8.45 -65.05
C THR A 93 -2.64 -8.44 -66.05
N HIS A 94 -2.55 -9.47 -66.88
CA HIS A 94 -1.50 -9.60 -67.91
C HIS A 94 -2.07 -9.38 -69.30
N ASN A 95 -1.20 -9.00 -70.24
CA ASN A 95 -1.52 -8.84 -71.65
C ASN A 95 -0.88 -9.96 -72.47
N CYS A 96 -1.49 -10.29 -73.62
CA CYS A 96 -0.85 -11.16 -74.60
C CYS A 96 0.42 -10.49 -75.14
N PHE A 97 1.58 -11.09 -74.88
CA PHE A 97 2.91 -10.56 -75.22
C PHE A 97 3.03 -10.13 -76.68
N VAL A 98 2.54 -10.95 -77.60
CA VAL A 98 2.64 -10.70 -79.05
C VAL A 98 1.70 -9.56 -79.47
N CYS A 99 0.45 -9.56 -79.02
CA CYS A 99 -0.52 -8.51 -79.39
C CYS A 99 -0.14 -7.13 -78.85
N GLU A 100 0.39 -7.10 -77.63
CA GLU A 100 0.91 -5.88 -77.00
C GLU A 100 2.10 -5.34 -77.81
N SER A 101 3.09 -6.20 -78.09
CA SER A 101 4.33 -5.79 -78.75
C SER A 101 4.17 -5.43 -80.24
N SER A 102 3.28 -6.11 -80.96
CA SER A 102 3.19 -5.99 -82.43
C SER A 102 2.00 -5.18 -82.94
N ARG A 103 0.94 -5.02 -82.15
CA ARG A 103 -0.32 -4.37 -82.57
C ARG A 103 -0.75 -3.22 -81.68
N GLY A 104 -0.04 -2.97 -80.57
CA GLY A 104 -0.47 -2.00 -79.54
C GLY A 104 -1.83 -2.35 -78.92
N ALA A 105 -2.30 -3.59 -79.09
CA ALA A 105 -3.63 -4.03 -78.72
C ALA A 105 -3.58 -4.79 -77.39
N VAL A 106 -4.32 -4.30 -76.39
CA VAL A 106 -4.47 -4.93 -75.07
C VAL A 106 -5.41 -6.12 -75.21
N THR A 107 -4.86 -7.29 -75.53
CA THR A 107 -5.63 -8.53 -75.68
C THR A 107 -5.44 -9.40 -74.45
N VAL A 108 -6.53 -9.86 -73.84
CA VAL A 108 -6.48 -10.71 -72.64
C VAL A 108 -5.86 -12.07 -73.02
N PRO A 109 -4.78 -12.50 -72.36
CA PRO A 109 -4.19 -13.80 -72.59
C PRO A 109 -5.04 -14.90 -71.93
N THR A 110 -4.96 -16.10 -72.48
CA THR A 110 -5.67 -17.30 -72.01
C THR A 110 -4.71 -18.42 -71.61
N GLN A 111 -3.46 -18.34 -72.07
CA GLN A 111 -2.42 -19.34 -71.91
C GLN A 111 -1.14 -18.72 -71.34
N TYR A 112 -0.43 -19.46 -70.50
CA TYR A 112 0.90 -19.12 -70.00
C TYR A 112 1.90 -20.20 -70.40
N CYS A 113 3.05 -19.79 -70.92
CA CYS A 113 4.13 -20.68 -71.35
C CYS A 113 5.28 -20.63 -70.34
N PHE A 114 5.59 -21.75 -69.69
CA PHE A 114 6.65 -21.83 -68.67
C PHE A 114 8.06 -21.68 -69.24
N ASN A 115 8.26 -22.05 -70.49
CA ASN A 115 9.55 -21.99 -71.17
C ASN A 115 9.89 -20.57 -71.63
N CYS A 116 8.89 -19.83 -72.10
CA CYS A 116 9.03 -18.42 -72.48
C CYS A 116 8.80 -17.45 -71.34
N ASP A 117 8.27 -17.93 -70.21
CA ASP A 117 7.90 -17.13 -69.05
C ASP A 117 6.99 -15.94 -69.43
N THR A 118 6.00 -16.19 -70.28
CA THR A 118 5.15 -15.13 -70.85
C THR A 118 3.74 -15.61 -71.22
N TYR A 119 2.85 -14.65 -71.45
CA TYR A 119 1.40 -14.85 -71.61
C TYR A 119 0.96 -14.68 -73.07
N TYR A 120 0.07 -15.55 -73.53
CA TYR A 120 -0.45 -15.56 -74.91
C TYR A 120 -1.98 -15.68 -74.92
N CYS A 121 -2.65 -15.00 -75.87
CA CYS A 121 -4.02 -15.33 -76.24
C CYS A 121 -4.04 -16.59 -77.12
N ASP A 122 -5.21 -17.22 -77.29
CA ASP A 122 -5.32 -18.51 -78.00
C ASP A 122 -4.70 -18.46 -79.41
N GLY A 123 -4.96 -17.40 -80.18
CA GLY A 123 -4.41 -17.24 -81.53
C GLY A 123 -2.89 -17.03 -81.56
N CYS A 124 -2.32 -16.32 -80.59
CA CYS A 124 -0.86 -16.17 -80.50
C CYS A 124 -0.18 -17.45 -79.99
N ASN A 125 -0.87 -18.20 -79.13
CA ASN A 125 -0.40 -19.48 -78.63
C ASN A 125 -0.33 -20.55 -79.74
N GLU A 126 -1.32 -20.58 -80.63
CA GLU A 126 -1.32 -21.49 -81.78
C GLU A 126 -0.11 -21.26 -82.69
N LEU A 127 0.17 -20.00 -83.02
CA LEU A 127 1.37 -19.61 -83.77
C LEU A 127 2.65 -19.93 -83.00
N HIS A 128 2.66 -19.70 -81.68
CA HIS A 128 3.80 -19.99 -80.80
C HIS A 128 4.21 -21.46 -80.90
N LEU A 129 3.25 -22.39 -80.89
CA LEU A 129 3.50 -23.82 -80.97
C LEU A 129 3.87 -24.30 -82.38
N GLN A 130 3.46 -23.59 -83.44
CA GLN A 130 3.78 -23.98 -84.82
C GLN A 130 5.23 -23.65 -85.23
N LEU A 131 5.89 -22.72 -84.53
CA LEU A 131 7.27 -22.34 -84.82
C LEU A 131 8.25 -23.46 -84.50
N ARG A 132 9.15 -23.76 -85.46
CA ARG A 132 10.24 -24.72 -85.26
C ARG A 132 11.11 -24.28 -84.07
N GLY A 133 11.25 -25.16 -83.09
CA GLY A 133 12.01 -24.91 -81.86
C GLY A 133 11.15 -24.62 -80.62
N LEU A 134 9.85 -24.28 -80.78
CA LEU A 134 8.95 -23.95 -79.66
C LEU A 134 7.86 -25.03 -79.41
N GLN A 135 7.78 -26.05 -80.28
CA GLN A 135 6.82 -27.16 -80.22
C GLN A 135 6.86 -27.97 -78.90
N GLY A 136 7.98 -27.95 -78.18
CA GLY A 136 8.18 -28.67 -76.92
C GLY A 136 7.90 -27.84 -75.65
N HIS A 137 7.36 -26.64 -75.78
CA HIS A 137 7.10 -25.77 -74.64
C HIS A 137 5.93 -26.26 -73.78
N THR A 138 6.06 -26.12 -72.46
CA THR A 138 5.02 -26.46 -71.49
C THR A 138 4.08 -25.28 -71.33
N ILE A 139 2.81 -25.47 -71.71
CA ILE A 139 1.78 -24.43 -71.72
C ILE A 139 0.60 -24.87 -70.85
N VAL A 140 0.08 -23.94 -70.06
CA VAL A 140 -1.08 -24.17 -69.20
C VAL A 140 -2.06 -23.00 -69.33
N SER A 141 -3.35 -23.30 -69.29
CA SER A 141 -4.38 -22.28 -69.26
C SER A 141 -4.30 -21.47 -67.96
N ILE A 142 -4.37 -20.14 -68.08
CA ILE A 142 -4.27 -19.22 -66.93
C ILE A 142 -5.35 -19.51 -65.88
N LYS A 143 -6.55 -19.93 -66.30
CA LYS A 143 -7.65 -20.31 -65.39
C LYS A 143 -7.31 -21.50 -64.49
N ASN A 144 -6.42 -22.37 -64.93
CA ASN A 144 -5.98 -23.56 -64.21
C ASN A 144 -4.58 -23.39 -63.63
N LEU A 145 -3.97 -22.21 -63.76
CA LEU A 145 -2.64 -21.94 -63.27
C LEU A 145 -2.69 -21.77 -61.75
N THR A 146 -1.93 -22.59 -61.03
CA THR A 146 -1.82 -22.48 -59.57
C THR A 146 -0.44 -21.99 -59.15
N THR A 147 -0.32 -21.44 -57.94
CA THR A 147 0.97 -21.06 -57.35
C THR A 147 1.94 -22.25 -57.33
N LYS A 148 1.42 -23.46 -57.10
CA LYS A 148 2.22 -24.70 -57.13
C LYS A 148 2.81 -24.95 -58.52
N ASP A 149 2.06 -24.69 -59.59
CA ASP A 149 2.56 -24.87 -60.96
C ASP A 149 3.69 -23.87 -61.27
N LEU A 150 3.50 -22.59 -60.92
CA LEU A 150 4.54 -21.54 -61.04
C LEU A 150 5.81 -21.86 -60.24
N MET A 151 5.67 -22.46 -59.07
CA MET A 151 6.80 -22.80 -58.20
C MET A 151 7.54 -24.08 -58.60
N THR A 152 6.87 -25.04 -59.24
CA THR A 152 7.43 -26.39 -59.49
C THR A 152 7.82 -26.66 -60.94
N ARG A 153 7.14 -26.02 -61.90
CA ARG A 153 7.38 -26.26 -63.34
C ARG A 153 8.39 -25.30 -63.95
N ARG A 154 8.79 -24.25 -63.21
CA ARG A 154 9.82 -23.32 -63.63
C ARG A 154 11.21 -23.93 -63.45
N VAL A 155 11.94 -24.00 -64.55
CA VAL A 155 13.30 -24.55 -64.60
C VAL A 155 14.30 -23.47 -64.19
N LEU A 156 15.18 -23.77 -63.23
CA LEU A 156 16.19 -22.82 -62.76
C LEU A 156 17.53 -23.06 -63.47
N TYR A 157 17.99 -22.05 -64.19
CA TYR A 157 19.28 -22.05 -64.89
C TYR A 157 20.37 -21.36 -64.06
N CYS A 158 21.62 -21.73 -64.32
CA CYS A 158 22.75 -21.10 -63.67
C CYS A 158 22.94 -19.66 -64.17
N PRO A 159 23.10 -18.67 -63.29
CA PRO A 159 23.34 -17.28 -63.70
C PRO A 159 24.62 -17.10 -64.54
N LYS A 160 25.64 -17.94 -64.33
CA LYS A 160 26.89 -17.93 -65.10
C LYS A 160 26.81 -18.75 -66.38
N HIS A 161 26.17 -19.91 -66.30
CA HIS A 161 26.03 -20.86 -67.41
C HIS A 161 24.56 -20.95 -67.81
N LYS A 162 24.11 -20.01 -68.66
CA LYS A 162 22.69 -19.82 -69.00
C LYS A 162 22.00 -21.08 -69.55
N ASP A 163 22.75 -21.99 -70.16
CA ASP A 163 22.25 -23.25 -70.73
C ASP A 163 22.36 -24.46 -69.77
N LYS A 164 22.80 -24.26 -68.53
CA LYS A 164 22.97 -25.33 -67.54
C LYS A 164 22.02 -25.18 -66.36
N LEU A 165 21.39 -26.29 -65.98
CA LEU A 165 20.45 -26.36 -64.87
C LEU A 165 21.15 -26.31 -63.51
N LEU A 166 20.46 -25.75 -62.53
CA LEU A 166 20.82 -25.86 -61.12
C LEU A 166 20.45 -27.26 -60.60
N ASP A 167 21.34 -28.23 -60.80
CA ASP A 167 21.12 -29.68 -60.58
C ASP A 167 21.98 -30.29 -59.46
N THR A 168 22.96 -29.55 -58.98
CA THR A 168 23.98 -30.01 -58.04
C THR A 168 23.88 -29.26 -56.73
N TYR A 169 23.72 -29.99 -55.62
CA TYR A 169 23.75 -29.43 -54.27
C TYR A 169 25.18 -29.47 -53.74
N CYS A 170 25.71 -28.30 -53.39
CA CYS A 170 27.03 -28.14 -52.80
C CYS A 170 26.89 -27.86 -51.30
N ARG A 171 27.60 -28.63 -50.47
CA ARG A 171 27.71 -28.42 -49.02
C ARG A 171 29.15 -28.09 -48.68
N ASP A 172 29.38 -26.90 -48.13
CA ASP A 172 30.68 -26.55 -47.57
C ASP A 172 30.85 -27.23 -46.20
N PRO A 173 31.89 -28.08 -46.00
CA PRO A 173 32.19 -28.66 -44.70
C PRO A 173 32.56 -27.63 -43.63
N SER A 174 33.04 -26.45 -44.03
CA SER A 174 33.55 -25.37 -43.16
C SER A 174 32.43 -24.51 -42.59
N ALA A 175 31.26 -24.52 -43.22
CA ALA A 175 30.15 -23.64 -42.88
C ALA A 175 29.30 -24.12 -41.69
N GLY A 176 29.64 -25.27 -41.11
CA GLY A 176 29.08 -25.76 -39.85
C GLY A 176 29.52 -24.99 -38.60
N LYS A 177 30.25 -23.87 -38.73
CA LYS A 177 30.70 -23.01 -37.63
C LYS A 177 30.04 -21.62 -37.58
N LEU A 178 29.07 -21.31 -38.44
CA LEU A 178 28.22 -20.13 -38.23
C LEU A 178 26.97 -20.49 -37.43
N ALA A 179 27.04 -20.16 -36.13
CA ALA A 179 25.93 -19.78 -35.26
C ALA A 179 24.70 -20.70 -35.20
N LEU A 180 24.87 -21.89 -34.60
CA LEU A 180 23.83 -22.39 -33.70
C LEU A 180 23.92 -21.57 -32.41
N ILE A 181 23.15 -20.49 -32.32
CA ILE A 181 22.86 -19.82 -31.05
C ILE A 181 22.11 -20.86 -30.21
N THR A 182 22.80 -21.47 -29.26
CA THR A 182 22.17 -22.22 -28.18
C THR A 182 21.29 -21.26 -27.37
N PRO A 183 20.00 -21.57 -27.10
CA PRO A 183 19.23 -20.79 -26.16
C PRO A 183 19.80 -21.04 -24.76
N GLY A 184 20.58 -20.08 -24.26
CA GLY A 184 20.92 -20.01 -22.85
C GLY A 184 19.73 -19.43 -22.07
N PRO A 185 19.35 -19.99 -20.91
CA PRO A 185 18.33 -19.40 -20.07
C PRO A 185 18.76 -18.00 -19.60
N LEU A 186 17.80 -17.09 -19.49
CA LEU A 186 18.01 -15.74 -19.01
C LEU A 186 18.72 -15.72 -17.64
N SER A 187 19.61 -14.73 -17.49
CA SER A 187 20.08 -14.12 -16.25
C SER A 187 21.40 -14.64 -15.63
N THR A 188 22.50 -13.92 -15.84
CA THR A 188 23.06 -12.92 -14.90
C THR A 188 24.48 -12.47 -15.36
N ARG A 189 24.79 -11.18 -15.12
CA ARG A 189 26.06 -10.42 -15.24
C ARG A 189 27.34 -11.28 -15.04
N THR A 190 28.50 -11.09 -15.70
CA THR A 190 29.38 -9.89 -15.88
C THR A 190 30.59 -10.25 -16.80
N PRO A 191 31.51 -9.31 -17.17
CA PRO A 191 32.26 -9.29 -18.44
C PRO A 191 33.62 -10.00 -18.42
N GLU A 192 34.21 -10.14 -19.63
CA GLU A 192 35.66 -10.13 -19.98
C GLU A 192 36.05 -11.21 -21.01
N LYS A 193 36.36 -10.78 -22.25
CA LYS A 193 37.70 -10.84 -22.86
C LYS A 193 37.62 -10.57 -24.37
N GLU A 194 38.42 -9.61 -24.80
CA GLU A 194 38.73 -9.33 -26.21
C GLU A 194 39.40 -10.54 -26.91
N PRO A 195 39.30 -10.64 -28.25
CA PRO A 195 39.75 -11.80 -29.01
C PRO A 195 41.21 -11.69 -29.43
N PRO A 196 41.93 -12.81 -29.68
CA PRO A 196 43.19 -12.73 -30.40
C PRO A 196 42.92 -12.62 -31.91
N ALA A 197 43.60 -11.65 -32.52
CA ALA A 197 43.71 -11.46 -33.95
C ALA A 197 44.35 -12.68 -34.64
N GLY A 198 43.84 -13.05 -35.81
CA GLY A 198 44.46 -14.09 -36.63
C GLY A 198 43.74 -14.35 -37.95
N SER A 199 44.28 -13.78 -39.03
CA SER A 199 44.12 -14.25 -40.42
C SER A 199 42.69 -14.27 -40.97
N VAL A 200 42.23 -13.11 -41.46
CA VAL A 200 41.18 -13.05 -42.49
C VAL A 200 41.76 -13.64 -43.78
N ARG A 201 41.49 -14.93 -44.04
CA ARG A 201 41.51 -15.44 -45.41
C ARG A 201 40.26 -14.89 -46.10
N GLN A 202 40.44 -14.11 -47.16
CA GLN A 202 39.38 -13.77 -48.11
C GLN A 202 38.80 -15.09 -48.66
N THR A 203 37.73 -15.59 -48.05
CA THR A 203 36.89 -16.62 -48.64
C THR A 203 35.76 -15.92 -49.36
N SER A 204 35.85 -15.96 -50.70
CA SER A 204 34.78 -15.61 -51.63
C SER A 204 33.40 -16.04 -51.11
N SER A 205 32.53 -15.04 -50.94
CA SER A 205 31.06 -14.95 -50.95
C SER A 205 30.22 -16.21 -51.32
N LEU A 206 30.45 -17.37 -50.71
CA LEU A 206 29.70 -18.60 -51.00
C LEU A 206 28.90 -19.03 -49.78
N GLU A 207 27.58 -19.15 -49.95
CA GLU A 207 26.67 -19.57 -48.88
C GLU A 207 26.98 -21.01 -48.38
N PRO A 208 26.79 -21.29 -47.07
CA PRO A 208 27.11 -22.56 -46.40
C PRO A 208 26.69 -23.85 -47.12
N SER A 209 25.56 -23.79 -47.80
CA SER A 209 25.00 -24.88 -48.59
C SER A 209 24.03 -24.31 -49.61
N HIS A 210 24.29 -24.50 -50.89
CA HIS A 210 23.49 -23.91 -51.96
C HIS A 210 23.41 -24.85 -53.17
N VAL A 211 22.49 -24.53 -54.09
CA VAL A 211 22.33 -25.25 -55.35
C VAL A 211 23.13 -24.55 -56.44
N THR A 212 23.87 -25.31 -57.23
CA THR A 212 24.72 -24.85 -58.32
C THR A 212 24.54 -25.78 -59.54
N CYS A 213 25.07 -25.41 -60.70
CA CYS A 213 25.11 -26.32 -61.85
C CYS A 213 26.33 -27.24 -61.79
N SER A 214 26.25 -28.36 -62.50
CA SER A 214 27.35 -29.33 -62.65
C SER A 214 28.68 -28.71 -63.08
N VAL A 215 28.69 -27.69 -63.93
CA VAL A 215 29.92 -27.00 -64.39
C VAL A 215 30.53 -26.15 -63.26
N CYS A 216 29.73 -25.30 -62.62
CA CYS A 216 30.18 -24.50 -61.48
C CYS A 216 30.67 -25.39 -60.33
N ALA A 217 30.02 -26.53 -60.08
CA ALA A 217 30.44 -27.48 -59.06
C ALA A 217 31.88 -27.99 -59.29
N GLN A 218 32.27 -28.19 -60.54
CA GLN A 218 33.58 -28.70 -60.93
C GLN A 218 34.65 -27.59 -60.92
N GLU A 219 34.29 -26.38 -61.37
CA GLU A 219 35.24 -25.27 -61.54
C GLU A 219 35.42 -24.43 -60.27
N LEU A 220 34.32 -24.09 -59.59
CA LEU A 220 34.30 -23.12 -58.48
C LEU A 220 34.17 -23.77 -57.10
N HIS A 221 33.72 -25.02 -57.03
CA HIS A 221 33.49 -25.75 -55.77
C HIS A 221 34.38 -27.00 -55.63
N LYS A 222 35.55 -26.97 -56.28
CA LYS A 222 36.51 -28.06 -56.29
C LYS A 222 36.99 -28.33 -54.85
N GLY A 223 36.68 -29.52 -54.31
CA GLY A 223 37.01 -29.92 -52.94
C GLY A 223 35.85 -29.83 -51.93
N MET A 224 34.70 -29.27 -52.32
CA MET A 224 33.48 -29.30 -51.49
C MET A 224 32.70 -30.60 -51.67
N LYS A 225 31.86 -30.98 -50.69
CA LYS A 225 31.00 -32.16 -50.80
C LYS A 225 29.80 -31.83 -51.68
N THR A 226 29.76 -32.40 -52.89
CA THR A 226 28.66 -32.22 -53.84
C THR A 226 27.83 -33.49 -54.00
N GLN A 227 26.54 -33.32 -54.25
CA GLN A 227 25.62 -34.42 -54.59
C GLN A 227 24.47 -33.90 -55.46
N SER A 228 23.73 -34.79 -56.12
CA SER A 228 22.53 -34.38 -56.88
C SER A 228 21.49 -33.72 -55.96
N VAL A 229 20.79 -32.70 -56.46
CA VAL A 229 19.69 -32.03 -55.73
C VAL A 229 18.59 -33.01 -55.29
N SER A 230 18.26 -34.03 -56.09
CA SER A 230 17.22 -35.00 -55.75
C SER A 230 17.57 -35.81 -54.49
N LYS A 231 18.81 -36.27 -54.37
CA LYS A 231 19.32 -36.97 -53.18
C LYS A 231 19.35 -36.06 -51.95
N ALA A 232 19.89 -34.85 -52.09
CA ALA A 232 19.91 -33.86 -51.02
C ALA A 232 18.49 -33.52 -50.52
N SER A 233 17.55 -33.34 -51.44
CA SER A 233 16.15 -33.05 -51.14
C SER A 233 15.49 -34.17 -50.34
N LYS A 234 15.73 -35.44 -50.67
CA LYS A 234 15.19 -36.58 -49.90
C LYS A 234 15.73 -36.59 -48.46
N GLU A 235 17.05 -36.42 -48.28
CA GLU A 235 17.68 -36.38 -46.96
C GLU A 235 17.19 -35.19 -46.12
N ILE A 236 17.14 -34.00 -46.71
CA ILE A 236 16.65 -32.78 -46.05
C ILE A 236 15.18 -32.94 -45.69
N ASN A 237 14.34 -33.49 -46.58
CA ASN A 237 12.94 -33.73 -46.29
C ASN A 237 12.72 -34.73 -45.14
N GLN A 238 13.55 -35.77 -45.01
CA GLN A 238 13.49 -36.67 -43.86
C GLN A 238 13.80 -35.93 -42.54
N ARG A 239 14.78 -35.02 -42.54
CA ARG A 239 15.08 -34.18 -41.36
C ARG A 239 13.93 -33.21 -41.06
N LEU A 240 13.39 -32.56 -42.09
CA LEU A 240 12.26 -31.63 -41.96
C LEU A 240 10.98 -32.32 -41.45
N LYS A 241 10.75 -33.60 -41.74
CA LYS A 241 9.63 -34.36 -41.15
C LYS A 241 9.67 -34.36 -39.62
N LYS A 242 10.86 -34.56 -39.01
CA LYS A 242 11.04 -34.50 -37.55
C LYS A 242 10.85 -33.08 -36.99
N VAL A 243 11.26 -32.06 -37.76
CA VAL A 243 11.06 -30.66 -37.36
C VAL A 243 9.56 -30.31 -37.40
N ARG A 244 8.83 -30.72 -38.44
CA ARG A 244 7.38 -30.50 -38.56
C ARG A 244 6.61 -31.03 -37.35
N SER A 245 6.90 -32.26 -36.91
CA SER A 245 6.22 -32.85 -35.75
C SER A 245 6.55 -32.10 -34.44
N LYS A 246 7.80 -31.63 -34.28
CA LYS A 246 8.20 -30.83 -33.12
C LYS A 246 7.54 -29.45 -33.11
N VAL A 247 7.48 -28.78 -34.26
CA VAL A 247 6.83 -27.47 -34.39
C VAL A 247 5.35 -27.57 -34.01
N ALA A 248 4.63 -28.59 -34.51
CA ALA A 248 3.24 -28.82 -34.14
C ALA A 248 3.06 -28.99 -32.63
N ALA A 249 3.83 -29.88 -31.99
CA ALA A 249 3.74 -30.12 -30.55
C ALA A 249 4.05 -28.87 -29.69
N VAL A 250 5.01 -28.04 -30.13
CA VAL A 250 5.35 -26.79 -29.43
C VAL A 250 4.25 -25.74 -29.59
N ILE A 251 3.60 -25.66 -30.76
CA ILE A 251 2.44 -24.79 -30.98
C ILE A 251 1.32 -25.18 -30.02
N ASP A 252 0.94 -26.46 -29.96
CA ASP A 252 -0.12 -26.95 -29.07
C ASP A 252 0.16 -26.58 -27.60
N THR A 253 1.42 -26.78 -27.17
CA THR A 253 1.86 -26.44 -25.81
C THR A 253 1.77 -24.94 -25.54
N GLN A 254 2.16 -24.10 -26.50
CA GLN A 254 2.15 -22.66 -26.34
C GLN A 254 0.74 -22.07 -26.38
N GLU A 255 -0.15 -22.63 -27.21
CA GLU A 255 -1.57 -22.28 -27.23
C GLU A 255 -2.25 -22.62 -25.90
N GLN A 256 -1.99 -23.81 -25.36
CA GLN A 256 -2.48 -24.20 -24.03
C GLN A 256 -1.97 -23.24 -22.95
N ARG A 257 -0.69 -22.89 -22.96
CA ARG A 257 -0.11 -21.93 -22.01
C ARG A 257 -0.76 -20.55 -22.11
N SER A 258 -1.01 -20.06 -23.34
CA SER A 258 -1.68 -18.79 -23.59
C SER A 258 -3.12 -18.79 -23.05
N SER A 259 -3.85 -19.89 -23.23
CA SER A 259 -5.21 -20.06 -22.69
C SER A 259 -5.22 -19.99 -21.15
N VAL A 260 -4.34 -20.74 -20.47
CA VAL A 260 -4.22 -20.72 -19.00
C VAL A 260 -3.85 -19.33 -18.46
N LEU A 261 -2.98 -18.61 -19.14
CA LEU A 261 -2.60 -17.25 -18.75
C LEU A 261 -3.78 -16.28 -18.88
N LYS A 262 -4.56 -16.37 -19.95
CA LYS A 262 -5.78 -15.55 -20.12
C LYS A 262 -6.79 -15.80 -19.00
N GLU A 263 -7.03 -17.06 -18.65
CA GLU A 263 -7.92 -17.42 -17.53
C GLU A 263 -7.41 -16.91 -16.17
N LYS A 264 -6.09 -16.98 -15.93
CA LYS A 264 -5.51 -16.39 -14.72
C LYS A 264 -5.69 -14.87 -14.68
N CYS A 265 -5.52 -14.18 -15.80
CA CYS A 265 -5.74 -12.73 -15.88
C CYS A 265 -7.19 -12.36 -15.59
N THR A 266 -8.17 -13.07 -16.16
CA THR A 266 -9.58 -12.79 -15.90
C THR A 266 -9.96 -13.07 -14.45
N ARG A 267 -9.42 -14.14 -13.84
CA ARG A 267 -9.66 -14.44 -12.42
C ARG A 267 -9.07 -13.38 -11.48
N VAL A 268 -7.86 -12.90 -11.78
CA VAL A 268 -7.24 -11.82 -10.98
C VAL A 268 -8.05 -10.53 -11.12
N ALA A 269 -8.53 -10.22 -12.32
CA ALA A 269 -9.41 -9.07 -12.54
C ALA A 269 -10.72 -9.19 -11.74
N SER A 270 -11.41 -10.33 -11.79
CA SER A 270 -12.64 -10.53 -11.01
C SER A 270 -12.41 -10.47 -9.49
N GLN A 271 -11.28 -10.97 -9.01
CA GLN A 271 -10.90 -10.88 -7.60
C GLN A 271 -10.64 -9.43 -7.18
N LYS A 272 -9.95 -8.65 -8.02
CA LYS A 272 -9.74 -7.22 -7.82
C LYS A 272 -11.08 -6.49 -7.70
N ASP A 273 -11.99 -6.73 -8.64
CA ASP A 273 -13.30 -6.06 -8.65
C ASP A 273 -14.15 -6.43 -7.42
N THR A 274 -14.10 -7.71 -7.00
CA THR A 274 -14.77 -8.16 -5.76
C THR A 274 -14.21 -7.43 -4.53
N LYS A 275 -12.89 -7.30 -4.43
CA LYS A 275 -12.25 -6.60 -3.30
C LYS A 275 -12.54 -5.10 -3.29
N ILE A 276 -12.61 -4.47 -4.45
CA ILE A 276 -13.06 -3.07 -4.55
C ILE A 276 -14.49 -2.92 -4.03
N SER A 277 -15.40 -3.80 -4.44
CA SER A 277 -16.80 -3.76 -3.99
C SER A 277 -16.95 -4.01 -2.49
N GLU A 278 -16.19 -4.93 -1.90
CA GLU A 278 -16.15 -5.16 -0.45
C GLU A 278 -15.70 -3.91 0.32
N ILE A 279 -14.67 -3.22 -0.18
CA ILE A 279 -14.18 -1.96 0.41
C ILE A 279 -15.26 -0.88 0.33
N GLU A 280 -15.84 -0.64 -0.85
CA GLU A 280 -16.90 0.36 -1.04
C GLU A 280 -18.11 0.10 -0.12
N ALA A 281 -18.52 -1.17 0.02
CA ALA A 281 -19.62 -1.55 0.90
C ALA A 281 -19.31 -1.31 2.39
N ALA A 282 -18.05 -1.53 2.81
CA ALA A 282 -17.63 -1.23 4.17
C ALA A 282 -17.67 0.29 4.46
N PHE A 283 -17.15 1.11 3.54
CA PHE A 283 -17.20 2.57 3.67
C PHE A 283 -18.63 3.11 3.70
N ALA A 284 -19.54 2.55 2.88
CA ALA A 284 -20.94 2.93 2.89
C ALA A 284 -21.62 2.66 4.25
N LYS A 285 -21.30 1.53 4.90
CA LYS A 285 -21.81 1.22 6.25
C LYS A 285 -21.31 2.20 7.31
N ILE A 286 -20.01 2.55 7.26
CA ILE A 286 -19.42 3.53 8.16
C ILE A 286 -20.10 4.89 7.99
N GLN A 287 -20.26 5.34 6.74
CA GLN A 287 -20.93 6.61 6.44
C GLN A 287 -22.38 6.63 6.95
N ALA A 288 -23.12 5.54 6.80
CA ALA A 288 -24.48 5.43 7.32
C ALA A 288 -24.53 5.53 8.85
N ALA A 289 -23.67 4.81 9.56
CA ALA A 289 -23.58 4.87 11.02
C ALA A 289 -23.18 6.28 11.52
N LEU A 290 -22.31 6.96 10.77
CA LEU A 290 -21.83 8.31 11.08
C LEU A 290 -22.95 9.34 10.92
N GLU A 291 -23.74 9.25 9.85
CA GLU A 291 -24.92 10.12 9.64
C GLU A 291 -26.02 9.82 10.67
N GLU A 292 -26.24 8.57 11.06
CA GLU A 292 -27.18 8.22 12.13
C GLU A 292 -26.77 8.84 13.47
N ARG A 293 -25.48 8.74 13.84
CA ARG A 293 -24.96 9.34 15.08
C ARG A 293 -25.05 10.87 15.06
N LYS A 294 -24.75 11.49 13.93
CA LYS A 294 -24.91 12.94 13.72
C LYS A 294 -26.37 13.37 13.93
N ARG A 295 -27.33 12.63 13.36
CA ARG A 295 -28.76 12.92 13.55
C ARG A 295 -29.17 12.82 15.01
N PHE A 296 -28.75 11.76 15.70
CA PHE A 296 -29.00 11.59 17.12
C PHE A 296 -28.47 12.76 17.98
N LEU A 297 -27.23 13.21 17.71
CA LEU A 297 -26.65 14.34 18.44
C LEU A 297 -27.41 15.65 18.19
N LEU A 298 -27.85 15.89 16.95
CA LEU A 298 -28.67 17.05 16.61
C LEU A 298 -30.03 17.01 17.30
N ASP A 299 -30.68 15.86 17.35
CA ASP A 299 -31.97 15.67 18.03
C ASP A 299 -31.85 15.91 19.54
N LEU A 300 -30.75 15.48 20.16
CA LEU A 300 -30.50 15.74 21.58
C LEU A 300 -30.33 17.26 21.88
N VAL A 301 -29.71 18.00 20.96
CA VAL A 301 -29.56 19.46 21.07
C VAL A 301 -30.92 20.13 21.02
N THR A 302 -31.73 19.76 20.03
CA THR A 302 -33.04 20.38 19.79
C THR A 302 -34.04 20.05 20.89
N GLU A 303 -34.04 18.82 21.43
CA GLU A 303 -34.85 18.47 22.60
C GLU A 303 -34.43 19.25 23.86
N SER A 304 -33.11 19.38 24.09
CA SER A 304 -32.60 20.12 25.24
C SER A 304 -32.85 21.63 25.14
N SER A 305 -32.94 22.20 23.92
CA SER A 305 -33.25 23.63 23.73
C SER A 305 -34.75 23.91 23.76
N ALA A 306 -35.59 22.97 23.29
CA ALA A 306 -37.03 23.19 23.14
C ALA A 306 -37.75 23.54 24.45
N GLN A 307 -37.30 23.00 25.59
CA GLN A 307 -37.90 23.35 26.89
C GLN A 307 -37.49 24.77 27.34
N ASN A 308 -36.21 25.12 27.16
CA ASN A 308 -35.70 26.47 27.47
C ASN A 308 -36.38 27.54 26.58
N ASP A 309 -36.59 27.24 25.30
CA ASP A 309 -37.23 28.16 24.36
C ASP A 309 -38.67 28.48 24.79
N LYS A 310 -39.45 27.46 25.20
CA LYS A 310 -40.82 27.63 25.71
C LYS A 310 -40.86 28.47 26.99
N ASP A 311 -39.93 28.23 27.91
CA ASP A 311 -39.87 28.95 29.19
C ASP A 311 -39.47 30.42 28.99
N LEU A 312 -38.55 30.70 28.05
CA LEU A 312 -38.18 32.06 27.63
C LEU A 312 -39.32 32.81 26.93
N GLU A 313 -40.04 32.14 26.02
CA GLU A 313 -41.22 32.72 25.35
C GLU A 313 -42.31 33.08 26.36
N HIS A 314 -42.57 32.21 27.33
CA HIS A 314 -43.56 32.46 28.37
C HIS A 314 -43.17 33.65 29.28
N LEU A 315 -41.90 33.73 29.69
CA LEU A 315 -41.37 34.87 30.47
C LEU A 315 -41.44 36.20 29.70
N SER A 316 -41.04 36.19 28.42
CA SER A 316 -41.11 37.35 27.53
C SER A 316 -42.56 37.83 27.34
N SER A 317 -43.49 36.90 27.10
CA SER A 317 -44.92 37.19 26.98
C SER A 317 -45.47 37.86 28.24
N ARG A 318 -45.16 37.30 29.41
CA ARG A 318 -45.61 37.83 30.71
C ARG A 318 -45.04 39.23 30.98
N SER A 319 -43.76 39.46 30.70
CA SER A 319 -43.14 40.79 30.82
C SER A 319 -43.78 41.82 29.89
N ASN A 320 -44.12 41.43 28.66
CA ASN A 320 -44.84 42.29 27.71
C ASN A 320 -46.26 42.64 28.17
N SER A 321 -46.96 41.71 28.84
CA SER A 321 -48.26 42.00 29.45
C SER A 321 -48.16 43.06 30.54
N TYR A 322 -47.15 42.98 31.42
CA TYR A 322 -46.92 44.01 32.45
C TYR A 322 -46.59 45.38 31.84
N LEU A 323 -45.73 45.40 30.81
CA LEU A 323 -45.38 46.63 30.12
C LEU A 323 -46.61 47.29 29.47
N THR A 324 -47.50 46.51 28.85
CA THR A 324 -48.74 47.02 28.27
C THR A 324 -49.63 47.63 29.35
N ALA A 325 -49.88 46.90 30.46
CA ALA A 325 -50.70 47.41 31.56
C ALA A 325 -50.14 48.70 32.19
N LEU A 326 -48.81 48.81 32.32
CA LEU A 326 -48.17 50.04 32.81
C LEU A 326 -48.31 51.22 31.83
N LYS A 327 -48.24 50.96 30.51
CA LYS A 327 -48.50 51.98 29.49
C LYS A 327 -49.95 52.46 29.51
N ASP A 328 -50.89 51.56 29.78
CA ASP A 328 -52.32 51.88 29.91
C ASP A 328 -52.56 52.76 31.14
N ILE A 329 -52.00 52.41 32.31
CA ILE A 329 -52.06 53.24 33.52
C ILE A 329 -51.48 54.64 33.25
N ARG A 330 -50.32 54.72 32.59
CA ARG A 330 -49.71 56.01 32.24
C ARG A 330 -50.63 56.87 31.36
N SER A 331 -51.30 56.24 30.40
CA SER A 331 -52.22 56.94 29.50
C SER A 331 -53.46 57.42 30.26
N LEU A 332 -54.00 56.59 31.17
CA LEU A 332 -55.12 56.94 32.02
C LEU A 332 -54.81 58.10 32.97
N LEU A 333 -53.61 58.13 33.55
CA LEU A 333 -53.15 59.24 34.38
C LEU A 333 -53.05 60.54 33.58
N SER A 334 -52.52 60.49 32.36
CA SER A 334 -52.50 61.66 31.47
C SER A 334 -53.91 62.19 31.18
N TRP A 335 -54.87 61.30 30.93
CA TRP A 335 -56.27 61.71 30.72
C TRP A 335 -56.93 62.30 31.96
N LEU A 336 -56.61 61.77 33.15
CA LEU A 336 -57.07 62.34 34.42
C LEU A 336 -56.51 63.74 34.65
N ASP A 337 -55.23 63.98 34.33
CA ASP A 337 -54.62 65.30 34.44
C ASP A 337 -55.21 66.31 33.45
N ASP A 338 -55.46 65.87 32.21
CA ASP A 338 -55.93 66.76 31.13
C ASP A 338 -57.42 67.11 31.26
N CYS A 339 -58.26 66.17 31.72
CA CYS A 339 -59.72 66.27 31.62
C CYS A 339 -60.49 65.75 32.84
N GLY A 340 -59.83 65.24 33.87
CA GLY A 340 -60.48 64.66 35.06
C GLY A 340 -61.09 65.71 35.97
N THR A 341 -62.24 65.41 36.57
CA THR A 341 -62.83 66.24 37.63
C THR A 341 -62.34 65.81 39.02
N ASP A 342 -62.50 66.66 40.03
CA ASP A 342 -62.17 66.34 41.42
C ASP A 342 -62.90 65.08 41.93
N VAL A 343 -64.11 64.79 41.41
CA VAL A 343 -64.90 63.59 41.74
C VAL A 343 -64.31 62.34 41.07
N ASP A 344 -63.85 62.44 39.83
CA ASP A 344 -63.17 61.33 39.12
C ASP A 344 -61.85 60.98 39.81
N LEU A 345 -61.09 62.00 40.23
CA LEU A 345 -59.84 61.84 40.97
C LEU A 345 -60.09 61.17 42.34
N ALA A 346 -61.09 61.63 43.08
CA ALA A 346 -61.44 61.06 44.39
C ALA A 346 -61.99 59.63 44.30
N SER A 347 -62.65 59.27 43.19
CA SER A 347 -63.23 57.93 43.00
C SER A 347 -62.26 56.91 42.40
N SER A 348 -61.35 57.34 41.53
CA SER A 348 -60.49 56.44 40.74
C SER A 348 -59.00 56.53 41.09
N GLY A 349 -58.54 57.62 41.71
CA GLY A 349 -57.11 57.87 42.00
C GLY A 349 -56.49 56.78 42.88
N ASP A 350 -57.15 56.42 43.99
CA ASP A 350 -56.68 55.37 44.89
C ASP A 350 -56.64 53.99 44.22
N VAL A 351 -57.59 53.71 43.33
CA VAL A 351 -57.67 52.45 42.58
C VAL A 351 -56.52 52.34 41.58
N ILE A 352 -56.22 53.41 40.85
CA ILE A 352 -55.12 53.47 39.89
C ILE A 352 -53.77 53.37 40.61
N ALA A 353 -53.62 54.07 41.74
CA ALA A 353 -52.43 53.96 42.58
C ALA A 353 -52.23 52.51 43.07
N ALA A 354 -53.29 51.85 43.55
CA ALA A 354 -53.22 50.45 43.98
C ALA A 354 -52.86 49.50 42.81
N GLN A 355 -53.42 49.70 41.62
CA GLN A 355 -53.07 48.93 40.41
C GLN A 355 -51.59 49.12 40.03
N PHE A 356 -51.10 50.36 40.07
CA PHE A 356 -49.69 50.65 39.83
C PHE A 356 -48.79 49.95 40.85
N TYR A 357 -49.07 50.06 42.15
CA TYR A 357 -48.23 49.43 43.18
C TYR A 357 -48.22 47.91 43.07
N ASN A 358 -49.34 47.28 42.70
CA ASN A 358 -49.38 45.84 42.43
C ASN A 358 -48.46 45.46 41.25
N LEU A 359 -48.55 46.15 40.11
CA LEU A 359 -47.70 45.91 38.95
C LEU A 359 -46.23 46.27 39.22
N TYR A 360 -45.97 47.31 40.00
CA TYR A 360 -44.65 47.71 40.46
C TYR A 360 -43.99 46.60 41.28
N HIS A 361 -44.70 46.03 42.27
CA HIS A 361 -44.17 44.93 43.05
C HIS A 361 -43.90 43.68 42.20
N MET A 362 -44.80 43.34 41.27
CA MET A 362 -44.58 42.19 40.38
C MET A 362 -43.42 42.39 39.39
N SER A 363 -43.19 43.64 38.97
CA SER A 363 -42.10 44.02 38.04
C SER A 363 -40.78 44.37 38.72
N THR A 364 -40.73 44.45 40.05
CA THR A 364 -39.51 44.76 40.82
C THR A 364 -39.11 43.66 41.80
N ASP A 365 -39.93 42.60 41.92
CA ASP A 365 -39.61 41.41 42.70
C ASP A 365 -38.32 40.75 42.16
N PRO A 366 -37.25 40.65 42.98
CA PRO A 366 -36.00 40.01 42.59
C PRO A 366 -36.19 38.54 42.20
N ALA A 367 -37.18 37.84 42.77
CA ALA A 367 -37.45 36.43 42.47
C ALA A 367 -38.15 36.25 41.10
N SER A 368 -38.87 37.26 40.60
CA SER A 368 -39.51 37.21 39.27
C SER A 368 -38.54 37.51 38.12
N HIS A 369 -37.36 38.06 38.45
CA HIS A 369 -36.25 38.41 37.55
C HIS A 369 -35.05 37.45 37.69
N ASP A 370 -35.20 36.37 38.46
CA ASP A 370 -34.13 35.39 38.65
C ASP A 370 -33.90 34.55 37.39
N MET A 371 -33.00 35.05 36.55
CA MET A 371 -32.56 34.37 35.32
C MET A 371 -31.60 33.19 35.61
N SER A 372 -31.23 32.94 36.87
CA SER A 372 -30.29 31.86 37.23
C SER A 372 -30.87 30.46 37.07
N VAL A 373 -32.20 30.33 37.04
CA VAL A 373 -32.92 29.07 36.80
C VAL A 373 -32.85 28.64 35.34
N LEU A 374 -32.62 29.59 34.42
CA LEU A 374 -32.46 29.30 32.99
C LEU A 374 -31.04 28.82 32.74
N ARG A 375 -30.89 27.58 32.28
CA ARG A 375 -29.61 27.07 31.78
C ARG A 375 -29.24 27.86 30.52
N SER A 376 -28.42 28.89 30.68
CA SER A 376 -27.91 29.74 29.59
C SER A 376 -27.06 28.98 28.57
N ASN A 377 -26.58 27.78 28.93
CA ASN A 377 -25.73 26.95 28.10
C ASN A 377 -26.38 25.59 27.82
N ILE A 378 -26.55 25.25 26.54
CA ILE A 378 -26.77 23.86 26.11
C ILE A 378 -25.46 23.12 26.39
N HIS A 379 -25.37 22.42 27.52
CA HIS A 379 -24.16 21.72 27.92
C HIS A 379 -24.10 20.34 27.25
N ILE A 380 -23.69 20.32 25.98
CA ILE A 380 -23.11 19.12 25.39
C ILE A 380 -21.66 19.12 25.80
N GLN A 381 -21.19 18.04 26.41
CA GLN A 381 -19.77 17.90 26.75
C GLN A 381 -18.94 18.18 25.49
N GLU A 382 -18.19 19.29 25.51
CA GLU A 382 -17.33 19.74 24.41
C GLU A 382 -16.31 18.65 24.03
N SER A 383 -15.96 17.80 25.00
CA SER A 383 -15.17 16.59 24.81
C SER A 383 -15.79 15.60 23.84
N VAL A 384 -17.11 15.42 23.78
CA VAL A 384 -17.78 14.46 22.87
C VAL A 384 -17.66 14.92 21.42
N VAL A 385 -17.88 16.22 21.18
CA VAL A 385 -17.81 16.82 19.84
C VAL A 385 -16.36 16.90 19.36
N ASN A 386 -15.45 17.38 20.20
CA ASN A 386 -14.03 17.45 19.86
C ASN A 386 -13.40 16.06 19.66
N THR A 387 -13.80 15.06 20.47
CA THR A 387 -13.38 13.67 20.28
C THR A 387 -13.83 13.13 18.92
N PHE A 388 -15.08 13.40 18.52
CA PHE A 388 -15.60 12.96 17.23
C PHE A 388 -14.91 13.64 16.05
N ILE A 389 -14.70 14.96 16.11
CA ILE A 389 -14.00 15.72 15.07
C ILE A 389 -12.54 15.24 14.92
N GLN A 390 -11.85 14.99 16.03
CA GLN A 390 -10.48 14.45 16.00
C GLN A 390 -10.43 13.04 15.41
N LEU A 391 -11.36 12.14 15.79
CA LEU A 391 -11.50 10.81 15.20
C LEU A 391 -11.66 10.86 13.68
N VAL A 392 -12.55 11.73 13.17
CA VAL A 392 -12.80 11.89 11.73
C VAL A 392 -11.59 12.46 10.99
N ASN A 393 -10.92 13.47 11.57
CA ASN A 393 -9.73 14.06 10.96
C ASN A 393 -8.55 13.07 10.90
N MET A 394 -8.42 12.17 11.86
CA MET A 394 -7.32 11.21 11.93
C MET A 394 -7.52 9.99 11.02
N ILE A 395 -8.75 9.56 10.75
CA ILE A 395 -9.05 8.51 9.76
C ILE A 395 -8.52 8.89 8.36
N GLY A 396 -8.42 10.19 8.05
CA GLY A 396 -7.88 10.68 6.77
C GLY A 396 -6.36 10.93 6.74
N SER A 397 -5.64 10.82 7.86
CA SER A 397 -4.31 11.46 8.00
C SER A 397 -3.11 10.51 8.16
N ASP A 398 -3.28 9.21 8.34
CA ASP A 398 -2.14 8.30 8.55
C ASP A 398 -2.14 7.10 7.57
N PRO A 399 -1.30 7.14 6.52
CA PRO A 399 -1.15 6.03 5.57
C PRO A 399 -0.31 4.85 6.11
N GLU A 400 0.24 4.92 7.32
CA GLU A 400 1.23 3.93 7.82
C GLU A 400 0.72 2.98 8.92
N GLY A 401 -0.55 3.04 9.31
CA GLY A 401 -1.15 2.01 10.19
C GLY A 401 -0.56 1.99 11.61
N HIS A 402 -0.43 3.15 12.27
CA HIS A 402 0.09 3.22 13.63
C HIS A 402 -0.99 3.06 14.72
N VAL A 403 -0.55 2.61 15.90
CA VAL A 403 -1.31 2.78 17.16
C VAL A 403 -1.25 4.25 17.56
N VAL A 404 -2.42 4.85 17.79
CA VAL A 404 -2.53 6.29 18.09
C VAL A 404 -3.26 6.53 19.41
N ALA A 405 -2.87 7.58 20.13
CA ALA A 405 -3.53 8.04 21.34
C ALA A 405 -4.05 9.46 21.15
N PHE A 406 -5.31 9.70 21.49
CA PHE A 406 -5.88 11.05 21.48
C PHE A 406 -6.43 11.43 22.85
N LYS A 407 -6.21 12.69 23.25
CA LYS A 407 -6.60 13.22 24.56
C LYS A 407 -8.12 13.40 24.59
N THR A 408 -8.79 12.64 25.44
CA THR A 408 -10.25 12.66 25.61
C THR A 408 -10.71 13.71 26.63
N LYS A 409 -9.96 13.87 27.72
CA LYS A 409 -10.24 14.84 28.79
C LYS A 409 -9.00 15.06 29.66
N GLU A 410 -9.04 16.11 30.45
CA GLU A 410 -8.08 16.35 31.53
C GLU A 410 -8.87 16.65 32.81
N ARG A 411 -8.42 16.07 33.93
CA ARG A 411 -9.07 16.25 35.22
C ARG A 411 -8.06 16.71 36.24
N THR A 412 -8.38 17.79 36.93
CA THR A 412 -7.59 18.25 38.08
C THR A 412 -7.86 17.39 39.31
N LEU A 413 -6.80 17.09 40.05
CA LEU A 413 -6.89 16.39 41.33
C LEU A 413 -6.68 17.33 42.52
N LYS A 414 -6.65 18.65 42.29
CA LYS A 414 -6.60 19.64 43.36
C LYS A 414 -7.94 19.66 44.11
N MET A 415 -7.86 19.61 45.44
CA MET A 415 -9.00 19.72 46.34
C MET A 415 -8.96 21.08 47.06
N PRO A 416 -10.11 21.67 47.43
CA PRO A 416 -10.16 22.94 48.16
C PRO A 416 -9.36 22.93 49.47
N ASP A 417 -9.34 21.78 50.16
CA ASP A 417 -8.64 21.59 51.44
C ASP A 417 -7.20 21.07 51.27
N ASP A 418 -6.61 21.23 50.08
CA ASP A 418 -5.18 20.95 49.87
C ASP A 418 -4.33 22.05 50.53
N MET A 419 -3.38 21.64 51.37
CA MET A 419 -2.44 22.57 52.02
C MET A 419 -1.36 23.07 51.06
N TYR A 420 -1.03 22.27 50.06
CA TYR A 420 -0.03 22.56 49.04
C TYR A 420 -0.56 22.22 47.65
N GLU A 421 0.01 22.84 46.62
CA GLU A 421 -0.25 22.43 45.24
C GLU A 421 0.04 20.93 45.10
N PRO A 422 -0.89 20.13 44.53
CA PRO A 422 -0.69 18.68 44.42
C PRO A 422 0.64 18.35 43.77
N TYR A 423 1.26 17.26 44.23
CA TYR A 423 2.45 16.74 43.60
C TYR A 423 2.31 15.25 43.36
N ILE A 424 1.62 14.94 42.27
CA ILE A 424 1.28 13.58 41.86
C ILE A 424 2.56 12.83 41.47
N LYS A 425 2.82 11.73 42.19
CA LYS A 425 3.99 10.87 41.96
C LYS A 425 3.67 9.65 41.11
N ASP A 426 2.51 9.08 41.31
CA ASP A 426 2.08 7.89 40.60
C ASP A 426 0.55 7.86 40.50
N ILE A 427 0.06 7.10 39.52
CA ILE A 427 -1.36 6.97 39.22
C ILE A 427 -1.71 5.52 38.89
N LEU A 428 -2.93 5.11 39.22
CA LEU A 428 -3.48 3.80 38.95
C LEU A 428 -4.90 3.94 38.44
N LEU A 429 -5.15 3.46 37.22
CA LEU A 429 -6.49 3.34 36.66
C LEU A 429 -7.02 1.93 36.93
N LEU A 430 -8.20 1.84 37.54
CA LEU A 430 -8.87 0.56 37.80
C LEU A 430 -9.83 0.20 36.65
N GLU A 431 -10.21 -1.08 36.59
CA GLU A 431 -11.10 -1.65 35.55
C GLU A 431 -12.47 -0.98 35.48
N ASP A 432 -12.95 -0.45 36.61
CA ASP A 432 -14.21 0.30 36.71
C ASP A 432 -14.09 1.77 36.29
N GLY A 433 -12.91 2.20 35.81
CA GLY A 433 -12.63 3.57 35.40
C GLY A 433 -12.26 4.52 36.55
N THR A 434 -12.21 4.03 37.79
CA THR A 434 -11.75 4.82 38.93
C THR A 434 -10.25 5.09 38.82
N LEU A 435 -9.87 6.36 38.93
CA LEU A 435 -8.47 6.78 38.97
C LEU A 435 -8.02 7.00 40.41
N ILE A 436 -6.88 6.43 40.79
CA ILE A 436 -6.22 6.65 42.08
C ILE A 436 -4.88 7.34 41.84
N ALA A 437 -4.54 8.34 42.64
CA ALA A 437 -3.31 9.10 42.51
C ALA A 437 -2.65 9.36 43.87
N THR A 438 -1.32 9.32 43.89
CA THR A 438 -0.52 9.60 45.09
C THR A 438 -0.08 11.06 45.13
N ASP A 439 -0.70 11.85 46.02
CA ASP A 439 -0.31 13.24 46.25
C ASP A 439 0.74 13.33 47.35
N ASN A 440 2.00 13.46 46.92
CA ASN A 440 3.16 13.35 47.80
C ASN A 440 3.25 14.50 48.80
N LYS A 441 3.07 15.76 48.36
CA LYS A 441 3.18 16.95 49.22
C LYS A 441 2.04 17.03 50.23
N ASN A 442 0.85 16.62 49.83
CA ASN A 442 -0.32 16.61 50.72
C ASN A 442 -0.47 15.32 51.55
N LYS A 443 0.49 14.39 51.46
CA LYS A 443 0.48 13.10 52.17
C LYS A 443 -0.86 12.38 52.04
N SER A 444 -1.39 12.31 50.83
CA SER A 444 -2.73 11.76 50.62
C SER A 444 -2.83 10.91 49.37
N LEU A 445 -3.75 9.95 49.43
CA LEU A 445 -4.23 9.22 48.28
C LEU A 445 -5.53 9.88 47.82
N LYS A 446 -5.62 10.18 46.53
CA LYS A 446 -6.81 10.78 45.93
C LYS A 446 -7.45 9.80 44.98
N MET A 447 -8.76 9.64 45.07
CA MET A 447 -9.56 8.77 44.22
C MET A 447 -10.57 9.61 43.46
N ALA A 448 -10.55 9.51 42.14
CA ALA A 448 -11.41 10.24 41.22
C ALA A 448 -12.26 9.23 40.45
N GLY A 449 -13.57 9.24 40.70
CA GLY A 449 -14.54 8.34 40.07
C GLY A 449 -15.74 9.09 39.50
N VAL A 450 -16.80 8.34 39.21
CA VAL A 450 -18.13 8.81 38.84
C VAL A 450 -19.12 8.09 39.76
N SER A 451 -20.03 8.81 40.41
CA SER A 451 -21.08 8.22 41.27
C SER A 451 -22.12 7.46 40.44
N GLU A 452 -22.98 6.68 41.09
CA GLU A 452 -24.12 6.04 40.44
C GLU A 452 -25.09 7.04 39.78
N LEU A 453 -25.10 8.29 40.26
CA LEU A 453 -25.87 9.41 39.72
C LEU A 453 -25.18 10.12 38.55
N GLY A 454 -23.96 9.72 38.18
CA GLY A 454 -23.19 10.30 37.07
C GLY A 454 -22.31 11.50 37.45
N ASP A 455 -22.32 11.91 38.73
CA ASP A 455 -21.52 13.05 39.19
C ASP A 455 -20.06 12.68 39.45
N PRO A 456 -19.10 13.56 39.11
CA PRO A 456 -17.69 13.31 39.38
C PRO A 456 -17.42 13.32 40.90
N THR A 457 -16.96 12.18 41.44
CA THR A 457 -16.58 12.07 42.85
C THR A 457 -15.08 12.24 43.00
N LEU A 458 -14.66 12.92 44.06
CA LEU A 458 -13.25 13.07 44.45
C LEU A 458 -13.12 12.79 45.95
N VAL A 459 -12.45 11.70 46.28
CA VAL A 459 -12.28 11.20 47.65
C VAL A 459 -10.82 11.27 48.05
N ARG A 460 -10.55 11.55 49.33
CA ARG A 460 -9.21 11.67 49.89
C ARG A 460 -9.03 10.74 51.07
N LEU A 461 -7.88 10.07 51.11
CA LEU A 461 -7.37 9.39 52.31
C LEU A 461 -6.05 10.03 52.72
N HIS A 462 -5.99 10.54 53.94
CA HIS A 462 -4.75 11.06 54.51
C HIS A 462 -3.85 9.92 54.99
N LEU A 463 -2.56 10.01 54.69
CA LEU A 463 -1.53 9.03 55.02
C LEU A 463 -0.53 9.64 56.01
N LYS A 464 0.12 8.78 56.79
CA LYS A 464 1.09 9.22 57.81
C LYS A 464 2.41 9.73 57.22
N SER A 465 2.70 9.39 55.98
CA SER A 465 3.94 9.75 55.27
C SER A 465 3.66 10.05 53.80
N GLU A 466 4.64 10.63 53.12
CA GLU A 466 4.57 11.04 51.73
C GLU A 466 4.48 9.80 50.80
N PRO A 467 3.34 9.60 50.10
CA PRO A 467 3.20 8.45 49.20
C PRO A 467 4.00 8.65 47.90
N TRP A 468 4.39 7.55 47.26
CA TRP A 468 5.04 7.57 45.95
C TRP A 468 4.36 6.64 44.95
N GLY A 469 4.68 5.34 44.95
CA GLY A 469 4.08 4.38 44.03
C GLY A 469 2.74 3.84 44.49
N VAL A 470 1.91 3.43 43.54
CA VAL A 470 0.62 2.76 43.78
C VAL A 470 0.39 1.60 42.82
N ALA A 471 -0.14 0.49 43.31
CA ALA A 471 -0.47 -0.67 42.49
C ALA A 471 -1.74 -1.40 42.95
N LYS A 472 -2.48 -1.96 42.00
CA LYS A 472 -3.59 -2.89 42.26
C LYS A 472 -3.02 -4.21 42.76
N LEU A 473 -3.44 -4.63 43.96
CA LEU A 473 -3.00 -5.88 44.59
C LEU A 473 -4.07 -6.98 44.42
N GLN A 474 -5.32 -6.67 44.75
CA GLN A 474 -6.48 -7.54 44.57
C GLN A 474 -7.67 -6.71 44.09
N VAL A 475 -8.82 -7.36 43.84
CA VAL A 475 -10.09 -6.64 43.66
C VAL A 475 -10.30 -5.75 44.87
N ASN A 476 -10.47 -4.44 44.66
CA ASN A 476 -10.69 -3.46 45.71
C ASN A 476 -9.57 -3.32 46.76
N VAL A 477 -8.37 -3.86 46.53
CA VAL A 477 -7.23 -3.67 47.44
C VAL A 477 -6.03 -3.18 46.65
N ILE A 478 -5.42 -2.10 47.14
CA ILE A 478 -4.26 -1.47 46.53
C ILE A 478 -3.12 -1.38 47.53
N ALA A 479 -1.90 -1.41 47.01
CA ALA A 479 -0.66 -1.18 47.76
C ALA A 479 -0.10 0.19 47.41
N VAL A 480 0.33 0.95 48.41
CA VAL A 480 0.91 2.30 48.24
C VAL A 480 2.21 2.39 49.03
N THR A 481 3.31 2.80 48.40
CA THR A 481 4.57 3.00 49.13
C THR A 481 4.56 4.33 49.88
N GLY A 482 5.02 4.33 51.14
CA GLY A 482 5.30 5.53 51.94
C GLY A 482 6.72 5.52 52.49
N HIS A 483 7.01 6.43 53.43
CA HIS A 483 8.30 6.44 54.14
C HIS A 483 8.40 5.24 55.09
N GLN A 484 9.38 4.36 54.85
CA GLN A 484 9.63 3.13 55.60
C GLN A 484 8.38 2.23 55.81
N CYS A 485 7.43 2.29 54.88
CA CYS A 485 6.25 1.45 54.93
C CYS A 485 5.58 1.25 53.57
N VAL A 486 4.71 0.25 53.50
CA VAL A 486 3.72 0.05 52.44
C VAL A 486 2.34 0.07 53.08
N TYR A 487 1.47 0.95 52.62
CA TYR A 487 0.07 1.01 53.01
C TYR A 487 -0.73 0.03 52.18
N ILE A 488 -1.57 -0.76 52.84
CA ILE A 488 -2.59 -1.59 52.21
C ILE A 488 -3.91 -0.86 52.39
N VAL A 489 -4.55 -0.48 51.28
CA VAL A 489 -5.76 0.34 51.28
C VAL A 489 -6.86 -0.42 50.57
N THR A 490 -8.04 -0.48 51.20
CA THR A 490 -9.26 -1.01 50.60
C THR A 490 -10.00 0.11 49.88
N LYS A 491 -10.33 -0.13 48.62
CA LYS A 491 -11.10 0.75 47.74
C LYS A 491 -12.56 0.30 47.73
N THR A 492 -13.46 1.21 48.07
CA THR A 492 -14.92 1.06 47.95
C THR A 492 -15.45 2.30 47.22
N GLU A 493 -16.56 2.89 47.66
CA GLU A 493 -16.91 4.28 47.35
C GLU A 493 -15.97 5.25 48.07
N GLU A 494 -15.41 4.84 49.21
CA GLU A 494 -14.36 5.54 49.94
C GLU A 494 -13.04 4.74 49.98
N LEU A 495 -11.97 5.42 50.41
CA LEU A 495 -10.65 4.84 50.61
C LEU A 495 -10.40 4.56 52.09
N HIS A 496 -10.17 3.29 52.45
CA HIS A 496 -9.96 2.86 53.83
C HIS A 496 -8.56 2.28 54.02
N LEU A 497 -7.79 2.82 54.96
CA LEU A 497 -6.49 2.25 55.32
C LEU A 497 -6.67 0.95 56.10
N GLN A 498 -6.38 -0.19 55.46
CA GLN A 498 -6.55 -1.52 56.06
C GLN A 498 -5.37 -1.88 56.96
N SER A 499 -4.14 -1.66 56.51
CA SER A 499 -2.93 -1.90 57.31
C SER A 499 -1.74 -1.09 56.84
N THR A 500 -0.73 -0.99 57.70
CA THR A 500 0.57 -0.37 57.37
C THR A 500 1.66 -1.38 57.62
N VAL A 501 2.27 -1.87 56.55
CA VAL A 501 3.37 -2.82 56.58
C VAL A 501 4.66 -2.04 56.76
N ARG A 502 5.35 -2.21 57.89
CA ARG A 502 6.63 -1.54 58.13
C ARG A 502 7.74 -2.20 57.33
N THR A 503 8.61 -1.39 56.75
CA THR A 503 9.71 -1.85 55.92
C THR A 503 11.04 -1.31 56.42
N ARG A 504 12.12 -2.07 56.19
CA ARG A 504 13.48 -1.66 56.60
C ARG A 504 14.10 -0.63 55.66
N LYS A 505 13.68 -0.64 54.40
CA LYS A 505 14.12 0.28 53.35
C LYS A 505 12.99 1.23 52.97
N ASP A 506 13.38 2.35 52.38
CA ASP A 506 12.50 3.21 51.61
C ASP A 506 12.40 2.72 50.17
N TYR A 507 11.20 2.78 49.62
CA TYR A 507 10.92 2.38 48.25
C TYR A 507 10.39 3.57 47.44
N TRP A 508 10.67 3.57 46.14
CA TRP A 508 10.08 4.48 45.17
C TRP A 508 8.71 3.97 44.73
N SER A 509 8.68 2.86 44.01
CA SER A 509 7.46 2.34 43.37
C SER A 509 7.17 0.90 43.80
N VAL A 510 5.92 0.47 43.60
CA VAL A 510 5.41 -0.87 43.89
C VAL A 510 4.66 -1.41 42.69
N THR A 511 4.75 -2.72 42.46
CA THR A 511 3.84 -3.44 41.57
C THR A 511 3.48 -4.80 42.17
N ALA A 512 2.31 -5.33 41.83
CA ALA A 512 1.86 -6.64 42.30
C ALA A 512 2.32 -7.73 41.31
N LEU A 513 2.96 -8.78 41.84
CA LEU A 513 3.32 -9.99 41.09
C LEU A 513 2.26 -11.08 41.23
N SER A 514 1.49 -11.03 42.31
CA SER A 514 0.35 -11.90 42.61
C SER A 514 -0.56 -11.23 43.63
N SER A 515 -1.60 -11.91 44.08
CA SER A 515 -2.50 -11.42 45.12
C SER A 515 -1.84 -11.22 46.49
N ILE A 516 -0.62 -11.75 46.71
CA ILE A 516 0.08 -11.67 48.00
C ILE A 516 1.53 -11.16 47.91
N ASN A 517 2.13 -11.14 46.71
CA ASN A 517 3.53 -10.77 46.52
C ASN A 517 3.64 -9.45 45.77
N LEU A 518 4.50 -8.57 46.28
CA LEU A 518 4.79 -7.25 45.74
C LEU A 518 6.27 -7.19 45.34
N ALA A 519 6.55 -6.54 44.20
CA ALA A 519 7.88 -6.08 43.85
C ALA A 519 8.00 -4.59 44.16
N LEU A 520 9.06 -4.21 44.86
CA LEU A 520 9.29 -2.86 45.35
C LEU A 520 10.65 -2.34 44.88
N SER A 521 10.66 -1.14 44.33
CA SER A 521 11.90 -0.50 43.90
C SER A 521 12.57 0.27 45.04
N CYS A 522 13.78 -0.10 45.44
CA CYS A 522 14.48 0.47 46.59
C CYS A 522 15.17 1.79 46.25
N LYS A 523 15.12 2.75 47.18
CA LYS A 523 15.89 4.01 47.05
C LYS A 523 17.38 3.80 47.32
N PHE A 524 17.70 3.09 48.39
CA PHE A 524 19.07 2.82 48.80
C PHE A 524 19.17 1.54 49.67
N PRO A 525 20.11 0.62 49.37
CA PRO A 525 20.86 0.55 48.12
C PRO A 525 19.92 0.26 46.92
N PRO A 526 20.24 0.72 45.70
CA PRO A 526 19.44 0.47 44.50
C PRO A 526 19.24 -1.03 44.27
N SER A 527 17.99 -1.49 44.34
CA SER A 527 17.63 -2.91 44.27
C SER A 527 16.12 -3.06 44.10
N ILE A 528 15.65 -4.22 43.65
CA ILE A 528 14.23 -4.60 43.69
C ILE A 528 14.04 -5.63 44.80
N ASP A 529 13.24 -5.31 45.81
CA ASP A 529 12.86 -6.25 46.86
C ASP A 529 11.51 -6.89 46.52
N VAL A 530 11.43 -8.22 46.56
CA VAL A 530 10.18 -8.96 46.49
C VAL A 530 9.75 -9.28 47.92
N ILE A 531 8.58 -8.80 48.32
CA ILE A 531 8.01 -8.99 49.65
C ILE A 531 6.61 -9.59 49.56
N ASP A 532 6.14 -10.20 50.64
CA ASP A 532 4.71 -10.49 50.79
C ASP A 532 3.96 -9.32 51.45
N ILE A 533 2.63 -9.39 51.44
CA ILE A 533 1.73 -8.40 52.07
C ILE A 533 1.89 -8.27 53.60
N THR A 534 2.63 -9.16 54.26
CA THR A 534 2.95 -9.05 55.69
C THR A 534 4.23 -8.26 55.94
N GLY A 535 4.99 -7.95 54.88
CA GLY A 535 6.29 -7.28 54.96
C GLY A 535 7.47 -8.24 55.03
N ARG A 536 7.24 -9.56 54.92
CA ARG A 536 8.34 -10.53 54.88
C ARG A 536 9.05 -10.40 53.55
N LYS A 537 10.34 -10.08 53.60
CA LYS A 537 11.20 -10.05 52.42
C LYS A 537 11.48 -11.47 51.94
N LEU A 538 11.08 -11.75 50.70
CA LEU A 538 11.28 -13.03 50.03
C LEU A 538 12.59 -13.05 49.24
N ARG A 539 12.89 -11.93 48.54
CA ARG A 539 14.08 -11.81 47.68
C ARG A 539 14.53 -10.35 47.58
N THR A 540 15.81 -10.17 47.30
CA THR A 540 16.40 -8.91 46.81
C THR A 540 17.07 -9.22 45.47
N ILE A 541 16.82 -8.39 44.47
CA ILE A 541 17.45 -8.41 43.14
C ILE A 541 18.28 -7.13 43.06
N ASP A 542 19.60 -7.25 43.04
CA ASP A 542 20.53 -6.11 43.08
C ASP A 542 21.72 -6.26 42.14
N THR A 543 22.09 -7.50 41.81
CA THR A 543 23.29 -7.84 41.04
C THR A 543 22.99 -8.81 39.92
N ASP A 544 23.76 -8.71 38.84
CA ASP A 544 23.68 -9.64 37.71
C ASP A 544 24.43 -10.96 38.00
N GLY A 545 24.43 -11.88 37.04
CA GLY A 545 25.14 -13.17 37.17
C GLY A 545 26.67 -13.04 37.32
N SER A 546 27.24 -11.85 37.06
CA SER A 546 28.66 -11.53 37.26
C SER A 546 28.95 -10.79 38.57
N GLY A 547 27.91 -10.48 39.35
CA GLY A 547 28.01 -9.73 40.61
C GLY A 547 28.05 -8.21 40.44
N GLN A 548 27.81 -7.67 39.24
CA GLN A 548 27.74 -6.23 39.00
C GLN A 548 26.37 -5.67 39.38
N PRO A 549 26.27 -4.44 39.90
CA PRO A 549 24.99 -3.85 40.27
C PRO A 549 24.11 -3.63 39.04
N LEU A 550 22.86 -4.12 39.11
CA LEU A 550 21.89 -4.03 38.02
C LEU A 550 21.29 -2.63 37.86
N PHE A 551 21.26 -1.84 38.94
CA PHE A 551 20.49 -0.61 39.00
C PHE A 551 21.33 0.55 39.56
N LYS A 552 21.00 1.76 39.11
CA LYS A 552 21.51 3.02 39.67
C LYS A 552 20.40 3.76 40.40
N VAL A 553 19.30 4.11 39.71
CA VAL A 553 18.13 4.75 40.32
C VAL A 553 16.85 4.17 39.67
N PRO A 554 16.43 2.96 40.09
CA PRO A 554 15.23 2.32 39.59
C PRO A 554 14.01 3.03 40.20
N GLN A 555 13.41 4.00 39.51
CA GLN A 555 12.36 4.84 40.11
C GLN A 555 10.98 4.19 40.04
N TYR A 556 10.67 3.51 38.93
CA TYR A 556 9.35 2.95 38.68
C TYR A 556 9.44 1.48 38.32
N VAL A 557 8.47 0.71 38.81
CA VAL A 557 8.30 -0.71 38.49
C VAL A 557 6.89 -0.99 38.03
N SER A 558 6.74 -1.93 37.11
CA SER A 558 5.43 -2.40 36.65
C SER A 558 5.48 -3.90 36.37
N SER A 559 4.34 -4.57 36.40
CA SER A 559 4.25 -6.00 36.09
C SER A 559 3.88 -6.18 34.61
N LEU A 560 4.69 -6.96 33.90
CA LEU A 560 4.40 -7.40 32.54
C LEU A 560 4.14 -8.91 32.60
N TYR A 561 2.87 -9.29 32.72
CA TYR A 561 2.47 -10.66 33.02
C TYR A 561 3.08 -11.16 34.35
N ASP A 562 4.02 -12.09 34.28
CA ASP A 562 4.78 -12.63 35.41
C ASP A 562 6.17 -11.98 35.59
N LYS A 563 6.52 -11.00 34.76
CA LYS A 563 7.82 -10.31 34.74
C LYS A 563 7.76 -8.94 35.41
N ILE A 564 8.94 -8.41 35.75
CA ILE A 564 9.13 -7.11 36.39
C ILE A 564 9.76 -6.16 35.37
N LEU A 565 9.04 -5.10 35.01
CA LEU A 565 9.59 -3.97 34.28
C LEU A 565 10.17 -2.97 35.27
N VAL A 566 11.38 -2.48 34.99
CA VAL A 566 12.09 -1.51 35.81
C VAL A 566 12.53 -0.36 34.92
N SER A 567 12.01 0.83 35.22
CA SER A 567 12.50 2.09 34.63
C SER A 567 13.59 2.67 35.53
N ASP A 568 14.82 2.67 35.05
CA ASP A 568 15.99 3.20 35.76
C ASP A 568 16.45 4.52 35.14
N ARG A 569 16.24 5.60 35.90
CA ARG A 569 16.46 6.98 35.45
C ARG A 569 17.93 7.29 35.22
N GLU A 570 18.82 6.83 36.10
CA GLU A 570 20.25 7.13 36.00
C GLU A 570 21.01 6.11 35.16
N ALA A 571 20.54 4.87 35.09
CA ALA A 571 21.07 3.91 34.13
C ALA A 571 20.58 4.21 32.70
N ARG A 572 19.50 5.01 32.54
CA ARG A 572 18.85 5.32 31.26
C ARG A 572 18.39 4.07 30.52
N THR A 573 17.76 3.17 31.27
CA THR A 573 17.33 1.87 30.75
C THR A 573 15.92 1.54 31.18
N LEU A 574 15.18 0.88 30.28
CA LEU A 574 14.01 0.09 30.64
C LEU A 574 14.39 -1.39 30.61
N THR A 575 14.44 -2.03 31.77
CA THR A 575 14.86 -3.43 31.90
C THR A 575 13.67 -4.30 32.30
N CYS A 576 13.47 -5.39 31.58
CA CYS A 576 12.51 -6.43 31.94
C CYS A 576 13.26 -7.61 32.56
N LEU A 577 12.83 -8.04 33.74
CA LEU A 577 13.41 -9.12 34.52
C LEU A 577 12.38 -10.21 34.77
N ASP A 578 12.82 -11.46 34.86
CA ASP A 578 12.02 -12.48 35.52
C ASP A 578 11.99 -12.26 37.05
N GLN A 579 11.16 -13.03 37.77
CA GLN A 579 11.03 -12.89 39.23
C GLN A 579 12.26 -13.37 40.02
N HIS A 580 13.23 -13.99 39.35
CA HIS A 580 14.50 -14.43 39.93
C HIS A 580 15.62 -13.41 39.72
N GLY A 581 15.40 -12.39 38.90
CA GLY A 581 16.38 -11.35 38.54
C GLY A 581 17.10 -11.59 37.21
N GLY A 582 16.73 -12.62 36.45
CA GLY A 582 17.27 -12.88 35.12
C GLY A 582 16.77 -11.83 34.10
N PRO A 583 17.67 -11.19 33.33
CA PRO A 583 17.25 -10.22 32.32
C PRO A 583 16.56 -10.89 31.14
N VAL A 584 15.35 -10.44 30.84
CA VAL A 584 14.56 -10.86 29.66
C VAL A 584 14.92 -9.98 28.47
N PHE A 585 14.88 -8.66 28.67
CA PHE A 585 15.40 -7.68 27.72
C PHE A 585 15.83 -6.42 28.46
N THR A 586 16.75 -5.68 27.85
CA THR A 586 17.11 -4.33 28.27
C THR A 586 16.97 -3.42 27.06
N PHE A 587 16.07 -2.46 27.17
CA PHE A 587 15.93 -1.40 26.20
C PHE A 587 16.80 -0.23 26.68
N SER A 588 17.90 -0.02 25.96
CA SER A 588 18.92 1.00 26.21
C SER A 588 19.34 1.62 24.88
N SER A 589 19.92 2.82 24.92
CA SER A 589 20.35 3.60 23.76
C SER A 589 21.03 2.77 22.67
N SER A 590 20.44 2.74 21.47
CA SER A 590 21.09 2.31 20.23
C SER A 590 21.39 3.54 19.37
N SER A 591 22.27 3.41 18.37
CA SER A 591 22.85 4.52 17.60
C SER A 591 21.86 5.49 16.91
N GLU A 592 20.55 5.21 16.90
CA GLU A 592 19.53 6.07 16.31
C GLU A 592 18.48 6.60 17.32
N GLN A 593 18.38 6.05 18.54
CA GLN A 593 17.38 6.42 19.55
C GLN A 593 17.94 6.23 20.97
N GLU A 594 18.06 7.32 21.73
CA GLU A 594 18.65 7.34 23.08
C GLU A 594 17.56 7.62 24.13
N LEU A 595 17.44 6.75 25.14
CA LEU A 595 16.71 7.06 26.38
C LEU A 595 17.53 8.06 27.18
N THR A 596 16.92 9.17 27.57
CA THR A 596 17.57 10.27 28.26
C THR A 596 17.07 10.44 29.69
N GLU A 597 15.76 10.35 29.90
CA GLU A 597 15.07 10.50 31.18
C GLU A 597 13.85 9.57 31.26
N PRO A 598 14.06 8.25 31.42
CA PRO A 598 12.97 7.32 31.62
C PRO A 598 12.38 7.55 33.01
N LYS A 599 11.08 7.86 33.05
CA LYS A 599 10.32 8.15 34.28
C LYS A 599 9.47 6.93 34.63
N SER A 600 8.16 7.03 34.41
CA SER A 600 7.20 5.98 34.73
C SER A 600 7.05 4.96 33.61
N VAL A 601 6.72 3.74 33.97
CA VAL A 601 6.38 2.66 33.04
C VAL A 601 5.11 1.95 33.50
N CYS A 602 4.25 1.58 32.57
CA CYS A 602 3.18 0.62 32.81
C CYS A 602 3.08 -0.40 31.68
N ALA A 603 2.57 -1.58 31.99
CA ALA A 603 2.20 -2.57 30.99
C ALA A 603 0.69 -2.84 31.05
N SER A 604 0.11 -2.97 29.86
CA SER A 604 -1.26 -3.39 29.67
C SER A 604 -1.40 -4.92 29.72
N LYS A 605 -2.63 -5.39 29.91
CA LYS A 605 -2.96 -6.83 29.87
C LYS A 605 -2.67 -7.50 28.53
N ASN A 606 -2.63 -6.73 27.43
CA ASN A 606 -2.32 -7.25 26.09
C ASN A 606 -0.82 -7.21 25.76
N GLY A 607 0.04 -6.82 26.71
CA GLY A 607 1.49 -6.84 26.54
C GLY A 607 2.07 -5.58 25.91
N ARG A 608 1.26 -4.53 25.66
CA ARG A 608 1.79 -3.21 25.32
C ARG A 608 2.43 -2.56 26.54
N VAL A 609 3.61 -2.00 26.35
CA VAL A 609 4.37 -1.31 27.39
C VAL A 609 4.40 0.18 27.06
N PHE A 610 3.96 1.01 28.01
CA PHE A 610 3.97 2.46 27.89
C PHE A 610 5.05 3.03 28.80
N LEU A 611 5.98 3.79 28.22
CA LEU A 611 7.10 4.41 28.93
C LEU A 611 6.99 5.93 28.81
N VAL A 612 7.06 6.63 29.93
CA VAL A 612 7.24 8.09 29.94
C VAL A 612 8.74 8.38 29.83
N GLU A 613 9.13 9.06 28.74
CA GLU A 613 10.50 9.45 28.44
C GLU A 613 10.54 10.97 28.28
N GLY A 614 11.12 11.69 29.25
CA GLY A 614 11.07 13.14 29.29
C GLY A 614 9.62 13.66 29.34
N GLU A 615 9.17 14.30 28.25
CA GLU A 615 7.80 14.80 28.04
C GLU A 615 7.06 14.06 26.92
N GLU A 616 7.49 12.84 26.61
CA GLU A 616 6.90 11.95 25.61
C GLU A 616 6.34 10.68 26.29
N VAL A 617 5.39 10.03 25.63
CA VAL A 617 4.96 8.65 25.97
C VAL A 617 5.28 7.74 24.79
N TRP A 618 6.15 6.76 25.03
CA TRP A 618 6.59 5.79 24.04
C TRP A 618 5.81 4.49 24.24
N LEU A 619 5.51 3.82 23.12
CA LEU A 619 4.85 2.52 23.08
C LEU A 619 5.85 1.47 22.62
N LEU A 620 6.02 0.42 23.42
CA LEU A 620 6.86 -0.73 23.13
C LEU A 620 6.04 -2.03 23.14
N THR A 621 6.57 -3.04 22.46
CA THR A 621 6.04 -4.41 22.51
C THR A 621 6.44 -5.12 23.81
N ALA A 622 5.84 -6.27 24.10
CA ALA A 622 6.19 -7.10 25.27
C ALA A 622 7.63 -7.63 25.22
N GLU A 623 8.26 -7.63 24.05
CA GLU A 623 9.66 -8.01 23.81
C GLU A 623 10.63 -6.82 23.88
N GLY A 624 10.14 -5.61 24.20
CA GLY A 624 10.97 -4.42 24.35
C GLY A 624 11.34 -3.72 23.03
N LYS A 625 10.59 -3.96 21.94
CA LYS A 625 10.79 -3.23 20.68
C LYS A 625 9.96 -1.96 20.66
N LEU A 626 10.55 -0.83 20.26
CA LEU A 626 9.80 0.41 20.07
C LEU A 626 8.81 0.25 18.91
N VAL A 627 7.55 0.54 19.17
CA VAL A 627 6.48 0.58 18.17
C VAL A 627 6.33 1.99 17.62
N ASN A 628 6.13 2.98 18.51
CA ASN A 628 5.94 4.39 18.16
C ASN A 628 6.16 5.28 19.40
N LYS A 629 6.51 6.54 19.17
CA LYS A 629 6.32 7.65 20.13
C LYS A 629 4.85 8.08 20.13
N LEU A 630 4.06 7.39 20.93
CA LEU A 630 2.59 7.50 20.98
C LEU A 630 2.10 8.92 21.29
N ILE A 631 2.77 9.63 22.20
CA ILE A 631 2.49 11.04 22.53
C ILE A 631 3.83 11.78 22.49
N ARG A 632 3.96 12.77 21.59
CA ARG A 632 5.22 13.49 21.36
C ARG A 632 5.41 14.75 22.20
N GLU A 633 4.32 15.30 22.74
CA GLU A 633 4.40 16.52 23.54
C GLU A 633 3.33 16.48 24.61
N ILE A 634 3.76 16.22 25.84
CA ILE A 634 2.91 16.23 27.03
C ILE A 634 3.66 16.90 28.19
N GLY A 635 3.40 18.19 28.34
CA GLY A 635 4.05 19.05 29.34
C GLY A 635 4.01 18.43 30.73
N GLY A 636 5.19 18.35 31.36
CA GLY A 636 5.30 17.90 32.75
C GLY A 636 4.86 16.45 32.99
N ALA A 637 4.90 15.55 31.99
CA ALA A 637 4.57 14.14 32.20
C ALA A 637 5.42 13.47 33.29
N ARG A 638 4.76 12.74 34.20
CA ARG A 638 5.40 12.09 35.36
C ARG A 638 5.11 10.61 35.48
N ALA A 639 3.83 10.25 35.44
CA ALA A 639 3.33 8.91 35.72
C ALA A 639 2.35 8.46 34.64
N VAL A 640 2.32 7.17 34.34
CA VAL A 640 1.45 6.60 33.31
C VAL A 640 0.80 5.32 33.82
N THR A 641 -0.46 5.12 33.48
CA THR A 641 -1.21 3.89 33.73
C THR A 641 -2.14 3.65 32.56
N GLU A 642 -2.45 2.39 32.27
CA GLU A 642 -3.38 2.03 31.19
C GLU A 642 -4.32 0.94 31.69
N GLU A 643 -5.60 1.06 31.31
CA GLU A 643 -6.58 -0.01 31.51
C GLU A 643 -7.65 0.06 30.40
N ASN A 644 -7.96 -1.07 29.78
CA ASN A 644 -9.02 -1.24 28.78
C ASN A 644 -8.98 -0.21 27.61
N GLY A 645 -7.79 0.05 27.08
CA GLY A 645 -7.53 0.99 25.99
C GLY A 645 -7.59 2.46 26.41
N THR A 646 -7.64 2.74 27.71
CA THR A 646 -7.63 4.10 28.27
C THR A 646 -6.30 4.34 28.97
N LEU A 647 -5.50 5.23 28.41
CA LEU A 647 -4.18 5.61 28.91
C LEU A 647 -4.31 6.90 29.70
N CYS A 648 -3.89 6.91 30.95
CA CYS A 648 -3.85 8.11 31.78
C CYS A 648 -2.41 8.53 32.01
N VAL A 649 -2.14 9.83 31.91
CA VAL A 649 -0.81 10.42 32.18
C VAL A 649 -0.96 11.54 33.19
N ALA A 650 -0.18 11.50 34.27
CA ALA A 650 -0.09 12.59 35.23
C ALA A 650 0.80 13.70 34.66
N VAL A 651 0.26 14.92 34.61
CA VAL A 651 0.86 16.09 33.97
C VAL A 651 0.96 17.25 34.96
N ASP A 652 2.00 18.07 34.79
CA ASP A 652 2.32 19.24 35.62
C ASP A 652 2.33 18.99 37.14
N GLY A 653 2.41 17.73 37.55
CA GLY A 653 2.32 17.32 38.95
C GLY A 653 0.95 17.51 39.61
N ARG A 654 -0.09 17.98 38.90
CA ARG A 654 -1.41 18.28 39.52
C ARG A 654 -2.60 17.68 38.80
N ASP A 655 -2.52 17.51 37.49
CA ASP A 655 -3.63 17.12 36.65
C ASP A 655 -3.36 15.74 36.02
N VAL A 656 -4.42 15.09 35.55
CA VAL A 656 -4.33 13.82 34.84
C VAL A 656 -5.04 13.93 33.50
N ALA A 657 -4.28 13.73 32.43
CA ALA A 657 -4.77 13.69 31.06
C ALA A 657 -5.14 12.25 30.68
N TYR A 658 -6.33 12.08 30.12
CA TYR A 658 -6.89 10.80 29.70
C TYR A 658 -6.80 10.71 28.18
N TYR A 659 -6.30 9.59 27.69
CA TYR A 659 -6.15 9.29 26.28
C TYR A 659 -6.87 8.00 25.94
N LYS A 660 -7.50 7.92 24.77
CA LYS A 660 -7.96 6.65 24.22
C LYS A 660 -6.93 6.15 23.22
N VAL A 661 -6.49 4.92 23.40
CA VAL A 661 -5.51 4.26 22.52
C VAL A 661 -6.28 3.41 21.52
N ILE A 662 -6.10 3.69 20.22
CA ILE A 662 -6.72 2.95 19.12
C ILE A 662 -5.62 2.32 18.28
N ASP A 663 -5.84 1.06 17.90
CA ASP A 663 -4.99 0.35 16.95
C ASP A 663 -5.66 0.35 15.58
N MET A 664 -5.14 1.17 14.67
CA MET A 664 -5.70 1.36 13.33
C MET A 664 -5.57 0.10 12.45
N ASN A 665 -4.73 -0.88 12.81
CA ASN A 665 -4.61 -2.15 12.08
C ASN A 665 -5.67 -3.19 12.46
N SER A 666 -6.45 -2.91 13.51
CA SER A 666 -7.50 -3.81 14.03
C SER A 666 -8.92 -3.40 13.65
N VAL A 667 -9.06 -2.31 12.87
CA VAL A 667 -10.34 -1.72 12.45
C VAL A 667 -10.73 -2.15 11.04
#